data_AF-A0A6B0S9A1-F1
#
_entry.id   AF-A0A6B0S9A1-F1
#
_cell.length_a   1.000
_cell.length_b   1.000
_cell.length_c   1.000
_cell.angle_alpha   90.00
_cell.angle_beta   90.00
_cell.angle_gamma   90.00
#
_symmetry.space_group_name_H-M   'P 1'
#
loop_
_entity.id
_entity.type
_entity.pdbx_description
1 polymer ?
#
loop_
_entity_poly.entity_id
_entity_poly.type
_entity_poly.pdbx_seq_one_letter_code
_entity_poly.pdbx_strand_id
1 'polypeptide(L)'
;MLTRLYNIKKACGDPKAKPSYLIDKNLESAVKFIVRKFPAVETRNNNQQLAQLQKEKSEILKNLALYYFTFVDVMEFKTVNFDLTKNYLDLIITYTTLMILLSRIEERKAIIGLYNYAHEMTHGASDREYPRLGQMIVDYENPLKKMMEEFVPHSKMPCEYLSLDAMEKWIIFGFILCHGILNTDATALNLWKLALQSSSCLSLFRDEVFHIHKAAEDLFVNIRGYNKRINDIRECKEAAVSHAGSMHRERRKFLRSALKELATVLSDQPGLLGPKALFVFMALSFARDEIIWLLRHADNMPKKSADDFIDKHIAELIFYMEELRAHVRKYGPVMQRYYVQYLSGFDAVVLNELVQNLSVCPEDESIIMSSFVNTMTSLSVKQVEDGEVFDFRGMRLDWFRLQLVEVFIELMATTGSSLYFKTDEREADENSVRHHIGDRSLSLCNMFLDEMAKQARNLITDICTEQCTLSDQLLPKHCAKTISQAVNKKSKKQTGKKGEPEREKPGVESMRKNRLVVTNLDKLHTALSELCFSINYVPNMVVWEHTFTPREYLTSHLEIRFTKSIVGMTMYNQATQEIAKPSELLTSVRAYMTVLQSIENYVQIDITRVFNNVLLQQTQHLDSHGEPTITSLYTNWYLETLLRQVSNGHIAYFPAMKAFVNLPTENELTFNAEEYSDISEMRSLSELLGPYGMKFLSESLMWHISSQVAELKVAMNVYELSSAAGLPCEIDPALVVALSSQKSENISPEEEYKIACLLMVFVAVSLPTLASNVMSQYSPAIEAFLRASTLQRGYYTRKARLLMYYFLVEITTFPPTEEAVLGGQNKEELDGYRAFHSLFQWRRKREYASNCDSFY
;
A
#
# COMPACT_ATOMS: atom_id res chain seq x y z
N MET A 1 11.55 -33.16 -8.26
CA MET A 1 12.73 -33.07 -9.16
C MET A 1 12.80 -31.79 -10.00
N LEU A 2 11.81 -31.46 -10.85
CA LEU A 2 11.83 -30.24 -11.68
C LEU A 2 12.11 -28.94 -10.89
N THR A 3 11.49 -28.77 -9.71
CA THR A 3 11.73 -27.62 -8.82
C THR A 3 13.19 -27.49 -8.39
N ARG A 4 13.81 -28.58 -7.93
CA ARG A 4 15.21 -28.61 -7.48
C ARG A 4 16.14 -28.27 -8.64
N LEU A 5 15.91 -28.89 -9.80
CA LEU A 5 16.73 -28.69 -11.00
C LEU A 5 16.62 -27.26 -11.55
N TYR A 6 15.43 -26.67 -11.50
CA TYR A 6 15.18 -25.28 -11.84
C TYR A 6 16.00 -24.32 -10.96
N ASN A 7 16.02 -24.56 -9.64
CA ASN A 7 16.78 -23.72 -8.72
C ASN A 7 18.30 -23.84 -8.97
N ILE A 8 18.81 -25.06 -9.23
CA ILE A 8 20.21 -25.27 -9.61
C ILE A 8 20.53 -24.49 -10.88
N LYS A 9 19.67 -24.55 -11.91
CA LYS A 9 19.87 -23.79 -13.14
C LYS A 9 19.93 -22.29 -12.88
N LYS A 10 18.99 -21.73 -12.10
CA LYS A 10 18.97 -20.29 -11.80
C LYS A 10 20.20 -19.86 -10.99
N ALA A 11 20.58 -20.64 -9.98
CA ALA A 11 21.77 -20.37 -9.17
C ALA A 11 23.07 -20.44 -10.01
N CYS A 12 23.22 -21.46 -10.86
CA CYS A 12 24.41 -21.61 -11.71
C CYS A 12 24.48 -20.58 -12.85
N GLY A 13 23.32 -20.09 -13.30
CA GLY A 13 23.22 -19.07 -14.35
C GLY A 13 23.47 -17.64 -13.85
N ASP A 14 23.31 -17.37 -12.55
CA ASP A 14 23.63 -16.08 -11.94
C ASP A 14 25.07 -16.11 -11.39
N PRO A 15 26.00 -15.29 -11.91
CA PRO A 15 27.36 -15.19 -11.40
C PRO A 15 27.47 -14.88 -9.91
N LYS A 16 26.45 -14.28 -9.29
CA LYS A 16 26.43 -13.97 -7.86
C LYS A 16 26.03 -15.15 -6.97
N ALA A 17 25.24 -16.08 -7.50
CA ALA A 17 24.74 -17.24 -6.76
C ALA A 17 25.45 -18.55 -7.15
N LYS A 18 26.24 -18.53 -8.23
CA LYS A 18 26.99 -19.67 -8.74
C LYS A 18 28.02 -20.14 -7.71
N PRO A 19 28.25 -21.47 -7.56
CA PRO A 19 29.28 -21.99 -6.67
C PRO A 19 30.64 -21.34 -6.92
N SER A 20 31.30 -20.86 -5.85
CA SER A 20 32.55 -20.09 -5.92
C SER A 20 33.66 -20.81 -6.69
N TYR A 21 33.70 -22.14 -6.62
CA TYR A 21 34.66 -23.00 -7.33
C TYR A 21 34.60 -22.88 -8.86
N LEU A 22 33.46 -22.47 -9.41
CA LEU A 22 33.26 -22.27 -10.85
C LEU A 22 33.58 -20.83 -11.30
N ILE A 23 33.90 -19.94 -10.36
CA ILE A 23 34.25 -18.53 -10.60
C ILE A 23 35.73 -18.29 -10.29
N ASP A 24 36.30 -19.03 -9.33
CA ASP A 24 37.68 -18.86 -8.91
C ASP A 24 38.68 -19.15 -10.05
N LYS A 25 39.47 -18.13 -10.39
CA LYS A 25 40.52 -18.21 -11.41
C LYS A 25 41.59 -19.25 -11.07
N ASN A 26 41.83 -19.54 -9.79
CA ASN A 26 42.81 -20.54 -9.38
C ASN A 26 42.33 -21.97 -9.68
N LEU A 27 41.01 -22.20 -9.69
CA LEU A 27 40.40 -23.51 -9.97
C LEU A 27 39.95 -23.67 -11.43
N GLU A 28 39.90 -22.59 -12.21
CA GLU A 28 39.48 -22.62 -13.61
C GLU A 28 40.26 -23.65 -14.46
N SER A 29 41.58 -23.77 -14.24
CA SER A 29 42.42 -24.73 -14.95
C SER A 29 42.07 -26.19 -14.61
N ALA A 30 41.72 -26.47 -13.35
CA ALA A 30 41.27 -27.77 -12.87
C ALA A 30 39.89 -28.11 -13.45
N VAL A 31 38.96 -27.16 -13.43
CA VAL A 31 37.59 -27.32 -13.95
C VAL A 31 37.63 -27.64 -15.44
N LYS A 32 38.41 -26.90 -16.24
CA LYS A 32 38.58 -27.17 -17.68
C LYS A 32 39.15 -28.58 -17.94
N PHE A 33 40.10 -29.04 -17.12
CA PHE A 33 40.63 -30.39 -17.23
C PHE A 33 39.56 -31.45 -16.96
N ILE A 34 38.80 -31.30 -15.87
CA ILE A 34 37.73 -32.23 -15.46
C ILE A 34 36.64 -32.30 -16.52
N VAL A 35 36.14 -31.15 -17.01
CA VAL A 35 35.07 -31.11 -18.03
C VAL A 35 35.53 -31.74 -19.34
N ARG A 36 36.79 -31.54 -19.75
CA ARG A 36 37.33 -32.13 -20.98
C ARG A 36 37.45 -33.66 -20.91
N LYS A 37 37.69 -34.21 -19.71
CA LYS A 37 37.84 -35.65 -19.49
C LYS A 37 36.53 -36.35 -19.14
N PHE A 38 35.50 -35.61 -18.77
CA PHE A 38 34.20 -36.15 -18.38
C PHE A 38 33.62 -37.11 -19.44
N PRO A 39 33.14 -38.32 -19.07
CA PRO A 39 32.96 -38.86 -17.71
C PRO A 39 34.14 -39.69 -17.20
N ALA A 40 35.28 -39.72 -17.90
CA ALA A 40 36.47 -40.44 -17.45
C ALA A 40 37.18 -39.72 -16.30
N VAL A 41 37.68 -40.48 -15.32
CA VAL A 41 38.33 -39.97 -14.12
C VAL A 41 39.81 -40.32 -14.13
N GLU A 42 40.67 -39.31 -14.00
CA GLU A 42 42.13 -39.45 -14.02
C GLU A 42 42.77 -38.68 -12.85
N THR A 43 43.17 -39.38 -11.79
CA THR A 43 43.75 -38.80 -10.55
C THR A 43 45.19 -39.23 -10.27
N ARG A 44 45.71 -40.26 -10.97
CA ARG A 44 46.92 -41.02 -10.58
C ARG A 44 48.27 -40.43 -11.01
N ASN A 45 48.28 -39.37 -11.81
CA ASN A 45 49.52 -38.66 -12.18
C ASN A 45 49.55 -37.33 -11.43
N ASN A 46 50.71 -36.96 -10.86
CA ASN A 46 50.96 -35.66 -10.20
C ASN A 46 50.67 -34.49 -11.15
N ASN A 47 49.38 -34.17 -11.32
CA ASN A 47 48.91 -33.17 -12.26
C ASN A 47 48.88 -31.84 -11.54
N GLN A 48 49.81 -30.95 -11.89
CA GLN A 48 49.91 -29.60 -11.34
C GLN A 48 48.58 -28.82 -11.48
N GLN A 49 47.71 -29.22 -12.43
CA GLN A 49 46.38 -28.64 -12.63
C GLN A 49 45.39 -28.93 -11.49
N LEU A 50 45.60 -29.98 -10.69
CA LEU A 50 44.69 -30.36 -9.59
C LEU A 50 45.21 -29.94 -8.20
N ALA A 51 46.34 -29.21 -8.14
CA ALA A 51 47.02 -28.87 -6.90
C ALA A 51 46.18 -28.00 -5.95
N GLN A 52 45.41 -27.05 -6.49
CA GLN A 52 44.51 -26.20 -5.69
C GLN A 52 43.28 -26.99 -5.21
N LEU A 53 42.72 -27.85 -6.07
CA LEU A 53 41.57 -28.70 -5.73
C LEU A 53 41.89 -29.64 -4.56
N GLN A 54 43.11 -30.20 -4.50
CA GLN A 54 43.55 -31.05 -3.39
C GLN A 54 43.50 -30.35 -2.02
N LYS A 55 43.72 -29.03 -1.97
CA LYS A 55 43.68 -28.24 -0.73
C LYS A 55 42.24 -27.96 -0.28
N GLU A 56 41.30 -27.86 -1.21
CA GLU A 56 39.90 -27.49 -0.96
C GLU A 56 38.91 -28.66 -1.02
N LYS A 57 39.40 -29.90 -1.17
CA LYS A 57 38.58 -31.11 -1.39
C LYS A 57 37.48 -31.34 -0.35
N SER A 58 37.71 -31.04 0.93
CA SER A 58 36.71 -31.19 1.99
C SER A 58 35.56 -30.19 1.85
N GLU A 59 35.88 -28.94 1.49
CA GLU A 59 34.88 -27.89 1.27
C GLU A 59 34.08 -28.14 -0.01
N ILE A 60 34.74 -28.60 -1.08
CA ILE A 60 34.07 -28.99 -2.33
C ILE A 60 33.06 -30.11 -2.09
N LEU A 61 33.44 -31.16 -1.34
CA LEU A 61 32.53 -32.25 -0.97
C LEU A 61 31.32 -31.73 -0.20
N LYS A 62 31.54 -30.87 0.79
CA LYS A 62 30.47 -30.31 1.61
C LYS A 62 29.49 -29.45 0.79
N ASN A 63 30.02 -28.54 -0.03
CA ASN A 63 29.22 -27.50 -0.68
C ASN A 63 28.59 -27.96 -2.01
N LEU A 64 29.19 -28.93 -2.71
CA LEU A 64 28.62 -29.49 -3.94
C LEU A 64 27.77 -30.75 -3.72
N ALA A 65 27.80 -31.37 -2.53
CA ALA A 65 27.00 -32.56 -2.22
C ALA A 65 25.52 -32.38 -2.59
N LEU A 66 24.94 -31.23 -2.23
CA LEU A 66 23.53 -30.96 -2.50
C LEU A 66 23.18 -31.03 -3.99
N TYR A 67 24.03 -30.45 -4.83
CA TYR A 67 23.82 -30.43 -6.27
C TYR A 67 24.10 -31.81 -6.87
N TYR A 68 25.17 -32.48 -6.40
CA TYR A 68 25.53 -33.83 -6.84
C TYR A 68 24.41 -34.84 -6.59
N PHE A 69 23.92 -34.95 -5.35
CA PHE A 69 22.86 -35.88 -5.01
C PHE A 69 21.53 -35.53 -5.69
N THR A 70 21.25 -34.25 -5.94
CA THR A 70 20.08 -33.88 -6.77
C THR A 70 20.18 -34.44 -8.19
N PHE A 71 21.37 -34.52 -8.79
CA PHE A 71 21.55 -35.16 -10.10
C PHE A 71 21.44 -36.69 -10.02
N VAL A 72 21.84 -37.29 -8.90
CA VAL A 72 21.62 -38.72 -8.62
C VAL A 72 20.12 -39.02 -8.52
N ASP A 73 19.35 -38.22 -7.78
CA ASP A 73 17.89 -38.38 -7.65
C ASP A 73 17.18 -38.27 -9.02
N VAL A 74 17.65 -37.39 -9.90
CA VAL A 74 17.15 -37.27 -11.29
C VAL A 74 17.44 -38.54 -12.10
N MET A 75 18.60 -39.17 -11.88
CA MET A 75 18.95 -40.44 -12.53
C MET A 75 18.07 -41.60 -12.02
N GLU A 76 17.80 -41.65 -10.72
CA GLU A 76 16.96 -42.69 -10.11
C GLU A 76 15.48 -42.54 -10.50
N PHE A 77 14.98 -41.32 -10.65
CA PHE A 77 13.61 -41.05 -11.11
C PHE A 77 13.29 -41.65 -12.51
N LYS A 78 14.31 -42.00 -13.31
CA LYS A 78 14.14 -42.57 -14.65
C LYS A 78 13.40 -43.92 -14.67
N THR A 79 13.33 -44.68 -13.58
CA THR A 79 12.90 -46.10 -13.59
C THR A 79 11.41 -46.38 -13.32
N VAL A 80 10.51 -45.43 -13.60
CA VAL A 80 9.09 -45.57 -13.22
C VAL A 80 8.22 -46.13 -14.36
N ASN A 81 7.50 -47.22 -14.07
CA ASN A 81 6.51 -47.85 -14.95
C ASN A 81 5.14 -47.13 -14.92
N PHE A 82 4.34 -47.42 -15.95
CA PHE A 82 3.34 -46.53 -16.54
C PHE A 82 1.90 -46.93 -16.24
N ASP A 83 1.08 -45.99 -15.76
CA ASP A 83 -0.29 -46.29 -15.39
C ASP A 83 -1.24 -45.09 -15.63
N LEU A 84 -2.15 -45.28 -16.60
CA LEU A 84 -3.25 -44.43 -17.13
C LEU A 84 -2.92 -43.12 -17.90
N THR A 85 -3.63 -42.87 -19.01
CA THR A 85 -3.41 -41.81 -20.02
C THR A 85 -2.91 -40.46 -19.50
N LYS A 86 -3.59 -39.82 -18.55
CA LYS A 86 -3.18 -38.50 -18.06
C LYS A 86 -1.88 -38.56 -17.27
N ASN A 87 -1.78 -39.47 -16.29
CA ASN A 87 -0.56 -39.59 -15.47
C ASN A 87 0.60 -40.14 -16.30
N TYR A 88 0.31 -40.98 -17.27
CA TYR A 88 1.25 -41.44 -18.28
C TYR A 88 1.82 -40.27 -19.10
N LEU A 89 0.95 -39.44 -19.70
CA LEU A 89 1.38 -38.28 -20.48
C LEU A 89 2.08 -37.25 -19.59
N ASP A 90 1.57 -36.99 -18.38
CA ASP A 90 2.24 -36.11 -17.43
C ASP A 90 3.62 -36.63 -17.02
N LEU A 91 3.78 -37.94 -16.81
CA LEU A 91 5.06 -38.56 -16.47
C LEU A 91 6.05 -38.47 -17.63
N ILE A 92 5.62 -38.80 -18.84
CA ILE A 92 6.46 -38.68 -20.05
C ILE A 92 6.91 -37.24 -20.23
N ILE A 93 5.99 -36.29 -20.11
CA ILE A 93 6.28 -34.88 -20.37
C ILE A 93 7.10 -34.29 -19.22
N THR A 94 6.86 -34.70 -17.98
CA THR A 94 7.72 -34.38 -16.84
C THR A 94 9.12 -34.90 -17.08
N TYR A 95 9.27 -36.14 -17.55
CA TYR A 95 10.57 -36.71 -17.90
C TYR A 95 11.24 -35.95 -19.05
N THR A 96 10.54 -35.68 -20.15
CA THR A 96 11.05 -34.91 -21.29
C THR A 96 11.51 -33.53 -20.87
N THR A 97 10.67 -32.80 -20.13
CA THR A 97 11.00 -31.44 -19.67
C THR A 97 12.12 -31.44 -18.65
N LEU A 98 12.20 -32.46 -17.78
CA LEU A 98 13.30 -32.64 -16.82
C LEU A 98 14.64 -32.84 -17.52
N MET A 99 14.68 -33.71 -18.54
CA MET A 99 15.91 -33.97 -19.29
C MET A 99 16.33 -32.77 -20.15
N ILE A 100 15.38 -32.02 -20.74
CA ILE A 100 15.68 -30.76 -21.42
C ILE A 100 16.18 -29.70 -20.44
N LEU A 101 15.60 -29.61 -19.24
CA LEU A 101 16.04 -28.66 -18.23
C LEU A 101 17.45 -29.01 -17.72
N LEU A 102 17.75 -30.30 -17.55
CA LEU A 102 19.08 -30.81 -17.19
C LEU A 102 20.12 -30.42 -18.25
N SER A 103 19.79 -30.56 -19.54
CA SER A 103 20.72 -30.23 -20.62
C SER A 103 21.06 -28.72 -20.69
N ARG A 104 20.21 -27.86 -20.12
CA ARG A 104 20.44 -26.41 -20.02
C ARG A 104 21.31 -25.98 -18.84
N ILE A 105 21.69 -26.89 -17.95
CA ILE A 105 22.66 -26.60 -16.89
C ILE A 105 24.06 -26.83 -17.48
N GLU A 106 24.65 -25.79 -18.07
CA GLU A 106 25.95 -25.87 -18.76
C GLU A 106 27.06 -26.44 -17.86
N GLU A 107 27.05 -26.03 -16.59
CA GLU A 107 28.06 -26.39 -15.60
C GLU A 107 27.86 -27.78 -14.95
N ARG A 108 26.86 -28.56 -15.37
CA ARG A 108 26.55 -29.87 -14.78
C ARG A 108 27.74 -30.83 -14.78
N LYS A 109 28.52 -30.86 -15.88
CA LYS A 109 29.74 -31.68 -16.01
C LYS A 109 30.82 -31.22 -15.02
N ALA A 110 30.96 -29.91 -14.82
CA ALA A 110 31.92 -29.34 -13.88
C ALA A 110 31.55 -29.67 -12.43
N ILE A 111 30.28 -29.50 -12.05
CA ILE A 111 29.79 -29.77 -10.68
C ILE A 111 29.94 -31.25 -10.32
N ILE A 112 29.45 -32.15 -11.19
CA ILE A 112 29.49 -33.60 -10.98
C ILE A 112 30.95 -34.09 -10.96
N GLY A 113 31.78 -33.56 -11.87
CA GLY A 113 33.20 -33.87 -11.93
C GLY A 113 33.99 -33.38 -10.71
N LEU A 114 33.82 -32.12 -10.29
CA LEU A 114 34.50 -31.56 -9.11
C LEU A 114 34.19 -32.37 -7.85
N TYR A 115 32.92 -32.71 -7.63
CA TYR A 115 32.50 -33.53 -6.49
C TYR A 115 33.19 -34.89 -6.50
N ASN A 116 33.14 -35.60 -7.64
CA ASN A 116 33.73 -36.95 -7.74
C ASN A 116 35.27 -36.94 -7.62
N TYR A 117 35.95 -35.97 -8.22
CA TYR A 117 37.40 -35.82 -8.07
C TYR A 117 37.79 -35.54 -6.61
N ALA A 118 37.04 -34.68 -5.91
CA ALA A 118 37.26 -34.45 -4.47
C ALA A 118 36.94 -35.70 -3.62
N HIS A 119 35.92 -36.47 -4.00
CA HIS A 119 35.55 -37.73 -3.36
C HIS A 119 36.66 -38.77 -3.49
N GLU A 120 37.19 -38.97 -4.69
CA GLU A 120 38.26 -39.93 -4.96
C GLU A 120 39.57 -39.53 -4.27
N MET A 121 39.91 -38.25 -4.24
CA MET A 121 41.07 -37.72 -3.50
C MET A 121 40.96 -37.82 -1.97
N THR A 122 39.75 -38.10 -1.45
CA THR A 122 39.48 -38.22 -0.01
C THR A 122 39.34 -39.69 0.40
N HIS A 123 38.64 -40.50 -0.40
CA HIS A 123 38.29 -41.89 -0.05
C HIS A 123 39.04 -42.94 -0.89
N GLY A 124 39.86 -42.53 -1.86
CA GLY A 124 40.66 -43.43 -2.71
C GLY A 124 39.89 -44.09 -3.86
N ALA A 125 38.59 -43.82 -3.99
CA ALA A 125 37.74 -44.31 -5.08
C ALA A 125 36.66 -43.28 -5.46
N SER A 126 36.24 -43.30 -6.73
CA SER A 126 35.08 -42.53 -7.21
C SER A 126 33.81 -42.89 -6.43
N ASP A 127 32.86 -41.96 -6.39
CA ASP A 127 31.54 -42.18 -5.78
C ASP A 127 30.78 -43.31 -6.48
N ARG A 128 29.95 -44.04 -5.71
CA ARG A 128 29.23 -45.24 -6.18
C ARG A 128 28.34 -44.97 -7.38
N GLU A 129 27.67 -43.82 -7.42
CA GLU A 129 26.69 -43.48 -8.46
C GLU A 129 27.34 -42.76 -9.65
N TYR A 130 28.58 -42.28 -9.52
CA TYR A 130 29.26 -41.49 -10.55
C TYR A 130 29.36 -42.17 -11.92
N PRO A 131 29.69 -43.47 -12.05
CA PRO A 131 29.82 -44.09 -13.37
C PRO A 131 28.50 -44.08 -14.15
N ARG A 132 27.37 -44.34 -13.47
CA ARG A 132 26.03 -44.33 -14.07
C ARG A 132 25.57 -42.90 -14.35
N LEU A 133 25.82 -41.99 -13.41
CA LEU A 133 25.44 -40.58 -13.52
C LEU A 133 26.20 -39.90 -14.66
N GLY A 134 27.52 -40.11 -14.73
CA GLY A 134 28.36 -39.59 -15.80
C GLY A 134 27.93 -40.08 -17.18
N GLN A 135 27.58 -41.37 -17.29
CA GLN A 135 27.06 -41.93 -18.54
C GLN A 135 25.71 -41.31 -18.94
N MET A 136 24.77 -41.15 -18.00
CA MET A 136 23.49 -40.49 -18.27
C MET A 136 23.66 -39.06 -18.80
N ILE A 137 24.58 -38.28 -18.21
CA ILE A 137 24.83 -36.89 -18.62
C ILE A 137 25.35 -36.79 -20.07
N VAL A 138 26.12 -37.79 -20.52
CA VAL A 138 26.62 -37.88 -21.89
C VAL A 138 25.52 -38.35 -22.84
N ASP A 139 24.80 -39.41 -22.48
CA ASP A 139 23.75 -40.00 -23.31
C ASP A 139 22.62 -39.01 -23.61
N TYR A 140 22.27 -38.15 -22.65
CA TYR A 140 21.23 -37.12 -22.76
C TYR A 140 21.78 -35.72 -23.01
N GLU A 141 23.00 -35.59 -23.56
CA GLU A 141 23.54 -34.30 -23.97
C GLU A 141 22.66 -33.64 -25.06
N ASN A 142 22.05 -34.46 -25.93
CA ASN A 142 20.90 -34.09 -26.76
C ASN A 142 19.66 -34.90 -26.34
N PRO A 143 18.85 -34.40 -25.39
CA PRO A 143 17.84 -35.21 -24.71
C PRO A 143 16.71 -35.65 -25.66
N LEU A 144 16.22 -34.77 -26.53
CA LEU A 144 15.14 -35.12 -27.45
C LEU A 144 15.57 -36.17 -28.47
N LYS A 145 16.78 -36.06 -29.02
CA LYS A 145 17.32 -37.09 -29.95
C LYS A 145 17.39 -38.45 -29.26
N LYS A 146 17.93 -38.51 -28.04
CA LYS A 146 18.07 -39.76 -27.29
C LYS A 146 16.71 -40.37 -26.93
N MET A 147 15.76 -39.55 -26.50
CA MET A 147 14.42 -40.00 -26.13
C MET A 147 13.60 -40.49 -27.34
N MET A 148 13.79 -39.91 -28.53
CA MET A 148 13.14 -40.40 -29.76
C MET A 148 13.54 -41.85 -30.07
N GLU A 149 14.80 -42.23 -29.80
CA GLU A 149 15.27 -43.62 -29.96
C GLU A 149 14.70 -44.56 -28.88
N GLU A 150 14.44 -44.05 -27.67
CA GLU A 150 13.97 -44.80 -26.51
C GLU A 150 12.45 -45.05 -26.51
N PHE A 151 11.65 -44.13 -27.09
CA PHE A 151 10.18 -44.14 -27.03
C PHE A 151 9.47 -44.80 -28.23
N VAL A 152 10.21 -45.46 -29.12
CA VAL A 152 9.66 -46.25 -30.26
C VAL A 152 8.53 -47.24 -29.87
N PRO A 153 8.48 -47.88 -28.68
CA PRO A 153 7.45 -48.88 -28.34
C PRO A 153 6.07 -48.33 -27.87
N HIS A 154 5.85 -47.02 -27.77
CA HIS A 154 4.86 -46.46 -26.82
C HIS A 154 3.79 -45.52 -27.39
N SER A 155 2.96 -45.95 -28.36
CA SER A 155 2.02 -45.06 -29.07
C SER A 155 0.53 -45.38 -28.87
N LYS A 156 -0.19 -44.54 -28.08
CA LYS A 156 -1.62 -44.12 -28.16
C LYS A 156 -2.07 -43.43 -26.86
N MET A 157 -3.13 -42.59 -26.90
CA MET A 157 -4.23 -42.44 -25.91
C MET A 157 -4.95 -41.04 -25.94
N PRO A 158 -6.22 -40.90 -25.48
CA PRO A 158 -7.02 -39.64 -25.49
C PRO A 158 -7.45 -39.10 -24.09
N CYS A 159 -7.81 -37.82 -23.95
CA CYS A 159 -8.43 -37.21 -22.74
C CYS A 159 -9.24 -35.92 -23.03
N GLU A 160 -10.30 -35.64 -22.24
CA GLU A 160 -11.07 -34.38 -22.22
C GLU A 160 -11.00 -33.65 -20.85
N TYR A 161 -11.26 -32.32 -20.87
CA TYR A 161 -11.21 -31.31 -19.78
C TYR A 161 -9.90 -31.10 -19.02
N LEU A 162 -8.80 -31.11 -19.78
CA LEU A 162 -7.47 -30.78 -19.31
C LEU A 162 -7.10 -29.33 -19.65
N SER A 163 -6.13 -28.76 -18.92
CA SER A 163 -5.48 -27.51 -19.34
C SER A 163 -5.03 -27.62 -20.81
N LEU A 164 -5.43 -26.65 -21.63
CA LEU A 164 -5.04 -26.61 -23.03
C LEU A 164 -3.53 -26.50 -23.17
N ASP A 165 -2.87 -25.81 -22.22
CA ASP A 165 -1.42 -25.71 -22.13
C ASP A 165 -0.75 -27.07 -21.89
N ALA A 166 -1.33 -27.90 -21.02
CA ALA A 166 -0.85 -29.27 -20.79
C ALA A 166 -1.06 -30.15 -22.03
N MET A 167 -2.25 -30.11 -22.64
CA MET A 167 -2.53 -30.83 -23.90
C MET A 167 -1.57 -30.43 -25.02
N GLU A 168 -1.28 -29.14 -25.16
CA GLU A 168 -0.37 -28.63 -26.18
C GLU A 168 1.05 -29.17 -25.98
N LYS A 169 1.55 -29.19 -24.73
CA LYS A 169 2.83 -29.85 -24.38
C LYS A 169 2.81 -31.33 -24.70
N TRP A 170 1.73 -32.03 -24.34
CA TRP A 170 1.56 -33.46 -24.61
C TRP A 170 1.60 -33.77 -26.10
N ILE A 171 0.87 -33.01 -26.92
CA ILE A 171 0.81 -33.18 -28.37
C ILE A 171 2.17 -32.89 -29.01
N ILE A 172 2.80 -31.76 -28.67
CA ILE A 172 4.06 -31.34 -29.30
C ILE A 172 5.19 -32.30 -28.96
N PHE A 173 5.45 -32.57 -27.69
CA PHE A 173 6.55 -33.46 -27.29
C PHE A 173 6.19 -34.92 -27.56
N GLY A 174 4.95 -35.34 -27.31
CA GLY A 174 4.50 -36.72 -27.54
C GLY A 174 4.71 -37.16 -28.99
N PHE A 175 4.28 -36.36 -29.97
CA PHE A 175 4.50 -36.70 -31.37
C PHE A 175 5.95 -36.50 -31.87
N ILE A 176 6.77 -35.69 -31.18
CA ILE A 176 8.22 -35.69 -31.42
C ILE A 176 8.81 -37.03 -30.96
N LEU A 177 8.41 -37.54 -29.80
CA LEU A 177 8.90 -38.81 -29.26
C LEU A 177 8.47 -40.01 -30.11
N CYS A 178 7.21 -40.06 -30.57
CA CYS A 178 6.69 -41.10 -31.45
C CYS A 178 6.65 -40.69 -32.93
N HIS A 179 7.69 -39.97 -33.39
CA HIS A 179 7.72 -39.32 -34.72
C HIS A 179 7.38 -40.19 -35.93
N GLY A 180 7.55 -41.52 -35.86
CA GLY A 180 7.12 -42.45 -36.91
C GLY A 180 5.65 -42.30 -37.30
N ILE A 181 4.78 -42.00 -36.33
CA ILE A 181 3.33 -41.86 -36.55
C ILE A 181 2.98 -40.63 -37.41
N LEU A 182 3.83 -39.61 -37.42
CA LEU A 182 3.61 -38.38 -38.20
C LEU A 182 3.67 -38.62 -39.72
N ASN A 183 4.27 -39.73 -40.16
CA ASN A 183 4.32 -40.11 -41.56
C ASN A 183 3.24 -41.12 -41.96
N THR A 184 2.69 -41.87 -41.00
CA THR A 184 1.73 -42.96 -41.26
C THR A 184 0.28 -42.59 -40.94
N ASP A 185 0.04 -41.68 -39.99
CA ASP A 185 -1.30 -41.26 -39.56
C ASP A 185 -1.51 -39.75 -39.80
N ALA A 186 -2.48 -39.44 -40.67
CA ALA A 186 -2.86 -38.06 -40.98
C ALA A 186 -3.52 -37.35 -39.78
N THR A 187 -4.21 -38.08 -38.92
CA THR A 187 -4.87 -37.53 -37.73
C THR A 187 -3.83 -37.01 -36.75
N ALA A 188 -2.82 -37.82 -36.46
CA ALA A 188 -1.68 -37.44 -35.62
C ALA A 188 -0.93 -36.21 -36.18
N LEU A 189 -0.68 -36.20 -37.49
CA LEU A 189 -0.03 -35.05 -38.15
C LEU A 189 -0.85 -33.77 -38.02
N ASN A 190 -2.16 -33.83 -38.29
CA ASN A 190 -3.03 -32.66 -38.22
C ASN A 190 -3.13 -32.13 -36.79
N LEU A 191 -3.22 -33.02 -35.80
CA LEU A 191 -3.24 -32.64 -34.38
C LEU A 191 -1.93 -31.98 -33.95
N TRP A 192 -0.79 -32.51 -34.41
CA TRP A 192 0.52 -31.91 -34.18
C TRP A 192 0.65 -30.53 -34.84
N LYS A 193 0.24 -30.39 -36.11
CA LYS A 193 0.23 -29.09 -36.81
C LYS A 193 -0.65 -28.07 -36.11
N LEU A 194 -1.83 -28.46 -35.62
CA LEU A 194 -2.73 -27.57 -34.87
C LEU A 194 -2.06 -27.00 -33.60
N ALA A 195 -1.37 -27.86 -32.85
CA ALA A 195 -0.61 -27.41 -31.69
C ALA A 195 0.57 -26.50 -32.09
N LEU A 196 1.30 -26.83 -33.16
CA LEU A 196 2.40 -25.99 -33.68
C LEU A 196 1.94 -24.60 -34.17
N GLN A 197 0.68 -24.44 -34.58
CA GLN A 197 0.12 -23.16 -35.00
C GLN A 197 -0.37 -22.31 -33.80
N SER A 198 -0.57 -22.93 -32.64
CA SER A 198 -1.18 -22.30 -31.46
C SER A 198 -0.17 -21.53 -30.60
N SER A 199 1.07 -22.01 -30.49
CA SER A 199 2.14 -21.36 -29.70
C SER A 199 3.46 -21.26 -30.44
N SER A 200 4.27 -20.26 -30.08
CA SER A 200 5.66 -20.11 -30.51
C SER A 200 6.66 -20.69 -29.50
N CYS A 201 6.30 -20.69 -28.21
CA CYS A 201 7.07 -21.32 -27.16
C CYS A 201 6.17 -22.01 -26.12
N LEU A 202 6.71 -23.06 -25.49
CA LEU A 202 6.08 -23.80 -24.38
C LEU A 202 6.83 -23.54 -23.08
N SER A 203 6.16 -23.63 -21.93
CA SER A 203 6.84 -23.68 -20.63
C SER A 203 7.42 -25.08 -20.40
N LEU A 204 8.74 -25.18 -20.21
CA LEU A 204 9.37 -26.38 -19.66
C LEU A 204 8.96 -26.50 -18.20
N PHE A 205 9.31 -25.48 -17.42
CA PHE A 205 8.93 -25.32 -16.02
C PHE A 205 9.05 -23.84 -15.62
N ARG A 206 7.97 -23.27 -15.05
CA ARG A 206 7.89 -21.83 -14.69
C ARG A 206 8.19 -20.92 -15.89
N ASP A 207 9.15 -20.01 -15.77
CA ASP A 207 9.59 -19.04 -16.78
C ASP A 207 10.59 -19.63 -17.79
N GLU A 208 11.08 -20.85 -17.59
CA GLU A 208 11.95 -21.51 -18.58
C GLU A 208 11.14 -21.99 -19.79
N VAL A 209 11.37 -21.39 -20.95
CA VAL A 209 10.62 -21.68 -22.18
C VAL A 209 11.38 -22.54 -23.19
N PHE A 210 10.65 -23.28 -24.01
CA PHE A 210 11.13 -24.07 -25.13
C PHE A 210 10.59 -23.51 -26.45
N HIS A 211 11.49 -23.05 -27.33
CA HIS A 211 11.12 -22.54 -28.66
C HIS A 211 10.85 -23.71 -29.62
N ILE A 212 9.57 -23.92 -29.91
CA ILE A 212 9.06 -25.16 -30.48
C ILE A 212 9.64 -25.42 -31.87
N HIS A 213 9.40 -24.49 -32.81
CA HIS A 213 9.68 -24.71 -34.22
C HIS A 213 11.17 -24.83 -34.50
N LYS A 214 12.00 -24.02 -33.82
CA LYS A 214 13.45 -24.05 -34.00
C LYS A 214 14.04 -25.38 -33.54
N ALA A 215 13.67 -25.83 -32.35
CA ALA A 215 14.16 -27.09 -31.81
C ALA A 215 13.65 -28.30 -32.60
N ALA A 216 12.37 -28.28 -33.02
CA ALA A 216 11.82 -29.33 -33.87
C ALA A 216 12.52 -29.40 -35.23
N GLU A 217 12.76 -28.25 -35.89
CA GLU A 217 13.48 -28.20 -37.17
C GLU A 217 14.89 -28.78 -37.04
N ASP A 218 15.64 -28.37 -36.00
CA ASP A 218 17.00 -28.86 -35.75
C ASP A 218 17.07 -30.38 -35.51
N LEU A 219 16.01 -30.97 -34.95
CA LEU A 219 15.89 -32.42 -34.79
C LEU A 219 15.60 -33.11 -36.12
N PHE A 220 14.55 -32.69 -36.84
CA PHE A 220 14.09 -33.39 -38.05
C PHE A 220 15.02 -33.24 -39.26
N VAL A 221 15.82 -32.17 -39.34
CA VAL A 221 16.86 -32.02 -40.38
C VAL A 221 17.88 -33.16 -40.33
N ASN A 222 18.11 -33.74 -39.15
CA ASN A 222 19.09 -34.81 -38.95
C ASN A 222 18.50 -36.23 -39.17
N ILE A 223 17.21 -36.34 -39.52
CA ILE A 223 16.52 -37.63 -39.67
C ILE A 223 16.10 -37.83 -41.13
N ARG A 224 16.58 -38.90 -41.76
CA ARG A 224 16.21 -39.24 -43.15
C ARG A 224 14.72 -39.58 -43.23
N GLY A 225 14.05 -39.09 -44.28
CA GLY A 225 12.62 -39.34 -44.52
C GLY A 225 11.66 -38.30 -43.95
N TYR A 226 12.14 -37.23 -43.31
CA TYR A 226 11.30 -36.20 -42.66
C TYR A 226 11.32 -34.83 -43.33
N ASN A 227 11.87 -34.71 -44.55
CA ASN A 227 11.94 -33.44 -45.30
C ASN A 227 10.57 -32.75 -45.47
N LYS A 228 9.49 -33.52 -45.63
CA LYS A 228 8.13 -32.97 -45.72
C LYS A 228 7.69 -32.31 -44.40
N ARG A 229 8.10 -32.87 -43.25
CA ARG A 229 7.78 -32.34 -41.92
C ARG A 229 8.51 -31.04 -41.62
N ILE A 230 9.71 -30.84 -42.17
CA ILE A 230 10.43 -29.57 -42.05
C ILE A 230 9.61 -28.43 -42.67
N ASN A 231 8.98 -28.67 -43.82
CA ASN A 231 8.09 -27.69 -44.44
C ASN A 231 6.83 -27.43 -43.59
N ASP A 232 6.23 -28.48 -43.03
CA ASP A 232 5.09 -28.33 -42.12
C ASP A 232 5.46 -27.46 -40.89
N ILE A 233 6.65 -27.66 -40.30
CA ILE A 233 7.13 -26.87 -39.16
C ILE A 233 7.29 -25.39 -39.53
N ARG A 234 7.87 -25.09 -40.71
CA ARG A 234 8.09 -23.72 -41.18
C ARG A 234 6.77 -23.00 -41.45
N GLU A 235 5.82 -23.67 -42.09
CA GLU A 235 4.46 -23.17 -42.31
C GLU A 235 3.76 -22.87 -40.98
N CYS A 236 3.80 -23.82 -40.03
CA CYS A 236 3.17 -23.64 -38.72
C CYS A 236 3.84 -22.53 -37.90
N LYS A 237 5.16 -22.34 -38.04
CA LYS A 237 5.89 -21.23 -37.41
C LYS A 237 5.39 -19.88 -37.90
N GLU A 238 5.23 -19.72 -39.21
CA GLU A 238 4.74 -18.48 -39.79
C GLU A 238 3.30 -18.19 -39.36
N ALA A 239 2.46 -19.22 -39.33
CA ALA A 239 1.09 -19.11 -38.83
C ALA A 239 1.02 -18.73 -37.34
N ALA A 240 1.82 -19.36 -36.48
CA ALA A 240 1.86 -19.04 -35.05
C ALA A 240 2.33 -17.60 -34.80
N VAL A 241 3.39 -17.18 -35.47
CA VAL A 241 3.96 -15.82 -35.33
C VAL A 241 3.05 -14.73 -35.93
N SER A 242 2.16 -15.07 -36.85
CA SER A 242 1.28 -14.10 -37.52
C SER A 242 -0.13 -14.05 -36.93
N HIS A 243 -0.69 -15.17 -36.49
CA HIS A 243 -2.10 -15.27 -36.12
C HIS A 243 -2.35 -15.58 -34.65
N ALA A 244 -1.49 -16.38 -33.98
CA ALA A 244 -1.75 -16.82 -32.61
C ALA A 244 -1.92 -15.66 -31.62
N GLY A 245 -1.07 -14.63 -31.72
CA GLY A 245 -1.17 -13.42 -30.88
C GLY A 245 -2.53 -12.74 -30.95
N SER A 246 -3.11 -12.63 -32.16
CA SER A 246 -4.44 -12.04 -32.35
C SER A 246 -5.56 -12.97 -31.87
N MET A 247 -5.43 -14.28 -32.08
CA MET A 247 -6.41 -15.27 -31.67
C MET A 247 -6.56 -15.32 -30.15
N HIS A 248 -5.45 -15.38 -29.42
CA HIS A 248 -5.44 -15.34 -27.95
C HIS A 248 -5.93 -13.98 -27.40
N ARG A 249 -5.68 -12.88 -28.11
CA ARG A 249 -6.25 -11.56 -27.75
C ARG A 249 -7.78 -11.58 -27.78
N GLU A 250 -8.39 -12.19 -28.80
CA GLU A 250 -9.86 -12.31 -28.89
C GLU A 250 -10.43 -13.27 -27.84
N ARG A 251 -9.73 -14.38 -27.54
CA ARG A 251 -10.12 -15.28 -26.44
C ARG A 251 -10.19 -14.55 -25.10
N ARG A 252 -9.20 -13.72 -24.76
CA ARG A 252 -9.22 -12.94 -23.53
C ARG A 252 -10.36 -11.93 -23.48
N LYS A 253 -10.70 -11.28 -24.60
CA LYS A 253 -11.87 -10.40 -24.69
C LYS A 253 -13.16 -11.16 -24.42
N PHE A 254 -13.34 -12.33 -25.06
CA PHE A 254 -14.50 -13.19 -24.82
C PHE A 254 -14.60 -13.64 -23.36
N LEU A 255 -13.49 -14.12 -22.80
CA LEU A 255 -13.45 -14.63 -21.43
C LEU A 255 -13.73 -13.54 -20.40
N ARG A 256 -13.32 -12.29 -20.60
CA ARG A 256 -13.70 -11.19 -19.69
C ARG A 256 -15.22 -11.04 -19.58
N SER A 257 -15.91 -10.96 -20.71
CA SER A 257 -17.38 -10.88 -20.71
C SER A 257 -18.03 -12.12 -20.12
N ALA A 258 -17.56 -13.31 -20.50
CA ALA A 258 -18.13 -14.59 -20.04
C ALA A 258 -17.94 -14.81 -18.53
N LEU A 259 -16.74 -14.54 -17.99
CA LEU A 259 -16.46 -14.68 -16.56
C LEU A 259 -17.20 -13.64 -15.74
N LYS A 260 -17.32 -12.40 -16.23
CA LYS A 260 -18.10 -11.34 -15.59
C LYS A 260 -19.57 -11.72 -15.44
N GLU A 261 -20.18 -12.18 -16.53
CA GLU A 261 -21.58 -12.62 -16.54
C GLU A 261 -21.76 -13.83 -15.62
N LEU A 262 -20.91 -14.85 -15.74
CA LEU A 262 -20.97 -16.06 -14.92
C LEU A 262 -20.83 -15.73 -13.42
N ALA A 263 -19.85 -14.91 -13.04
CA ALA A 263 -19.63 -14.53 -11.64
C ALA A 263 -20.82 -13.75 -11.07
N THR A 264 -21.41 -12.85 -11.87
CA THR A 264 -22.56 -12.03 -11.45
C THR A 264 -23.84 -12.87 -11.29
N VAL A 265 -24.09 -13.81 -12.21
CA VAL A 265 -25.26 -14.72 -12.10
C VAL A 265 -25.12 -15.65 -10.91
N LEU A 266 -23.91 -16.16 -10.65
CA LEU A 266 -23.65 -17.04 -9.50
C LEU A 266 -23.69 -16.29 -8.16
N SER A 267 -23.32 -15.02 -8.13
CA SER A 267 -23.43 -14.21 -6.91
C SER A 267 -24.88 -13.87 -6.58
N ASP A 268 -25.72 -13.62 -7.59
CA ASP A 268 -27.17 -13.41 -7.43
C ASP A 268 -27.92 -14.70 -7.05
N GLN A 269 -27.56 -15.83 -7.67
CA GLN A 269 -28.16 -17.14 -7.40
C GLN A 269 -27.11 -18.19 -6.99
N PRO A 270 -26.61 -18.16 -5.74
CA PRO A 270 -25.57 -19.10 -5.28
C PRO A 270 -25.96 -20.58 -5.37
N GLY A 271 -27.26 -20.91 -5.35
CA GLY A 271 -27.76 -22.27 -5.54
C GLY A 271 -27.38 -22.91 -6.87
N LEU A 272 -27.09 -22.11 -7.90
CA LEU A 272 -26.64 -22.60 -9.20
C LEU A 272 -25.25 -23.22 -9.16
N LEU A 273 -24.44 -22.95 -8.13
CA LEU A 273 -23.11 -23.54 -7.97
C LEU A 273 -23.14 -25.07 -7.87
N GLY A 274 -24.25 -25.68 -7.44
CA GLY A 274 -24.43 -27.13 -7.50
C GLY A 274 -24.45 -27.65 -8.95
N PRO A 275 -25.52 -27.38 -9.72
CA PRO A 275 -25.67 -27.88 -11.09
C PRO A 275 -24.69 -27.28 -12.10
N LYS A 276 -24.08 -26.11 -11.81
CA LYS A 276 -23.17 -25.39 -12.73
C LYS A 276 -21.71 -25.37 -12.26
N ALA A 277 -21.32 -26.20 -11.29
CA ALA A 277 -19.93 -26.26 -10.81
C ALA A 277 -18.92 -26.46 -11.94
N LEU A 278 -19.25 -27.28 -12.93
CA LEU A 278 -18.38 -27.53 -14.09
C LEU A 278 -18.03 -26.25 -14.84
N PHE A 279 -18.99 -25.33 -15.03
CA PHE A 279 -18.74 -24.08 -15.75
C PHE A 279 -17.78 -23.17 -15.00
N VAL A 280 -17.81 -23.20 -13.67
CA VAL A 280 -16.86 -22.46 -12.82
C VAL A 280 -15.44 -22.96 -13.06
N PHE A 281 -15.21 -24.26 -13.01
CA PHE A 281 -13.88 -24.84 -13.20
C PHE A 281 -13.38 -24.70 -14.65
N MET A 282 -14.26 -24.83 -15.64
CA MET A 282 -13.94 -24.56 -17.04
C MET A 282 -13.50 -23.11 -17.25
N ALA A 283 -14.28 -22.14 -16.73
CA ALA A 283 -13.97 -20.73 -16.85
C ALA A 283 -12.61 -20.37 -16.21
N LEU A 284 -12.35 -20.90 -15.00
CA LEU A 284 -11.07 -20.74 -14.32
C LEU A 284 -9.91 -21.35 -15.11
N SER A 285 -10.10 -22.55 -15.69
CA SER A 285 -9.06 -23.21 -16.49
C SER A 285 -8.74 -22.40 -17.76
N PHE A 286 -9.76 -22.00 -18.52
CA PHE A 286 -9.57 -21.27 -19.76
C PHE A 286 -8.93 -19.90 -19.53
N ALA A 287 -9.37 -19.15 -18.52
CA ALA A 287 -8.77 -17.87 -18.19
C ALA A 287 -7.32 -18.01 -17.71
N ARG A 288 -7.02 -19.02 -16.87
CA ARG A 288 -5.65 -19.32 -16.44
C ARG A 288 -4.76 -19.63 -17.63
N ASP A 289 -5.20 -20.50 -18.54
CA ASP A 289 -4.44 -20.90 -19.73
C ASP A 289 -4.08 -19.69 -20.61
N GLU A 290 -5.02 -18.76 -20.82
CA GLU A 290 -4.78 -17.54 -21.59
C GLU A 290 -3.81 -16.55 -20.90
N ILE A 291 -3.83 -16.48 -19.56
CA ILE A 291 -2.90 -15.63 -18.79
C ILE A 291 -1.47 -16.17 -18.90
N ILE A 292 -1.27 -17.48 -18.66
CA ILE A 292 0.07 -18.08 -18.74
C ILE A 292 0.61 -18.10 -20.17
N TRP A 293 -0.27 -18.20 -21.18
CA TRP A 293 0.10 -18.09 -22.58
C TRP A 293 0.60 -16.68 -22.91
N LEU A 294 -0.14 -15.65 -22.47
CA LEU A 294 0.27 -14.26 -22.68
C LEU A 294 1.59 -13.96 -21.99
N LEU A 295 1.74 -14.38 -20.73
CA LEU A 295 2.92 -14.09 -19.91
C LEU A 295 4.20 -14.59 -20.58
N ARG A 296 4.24 -15.86 -21.00
CA ARG A 296 5.44 -16.43 -21.65
C ARG A 296 5.72 -15.83 -23.02
N HIS A 297 4.69 -15.49 -23.81
CA HIS A 297 4.89 -14.95 -25.15
C HIS A 297 5.29 -13.46 -25.11
N ALA A 298 4.78 -12.70 -24.15
CA ALA A 298 5.16 -11.30 -23.95
C ALA A 298 6.66 -11.14 -23.64
N ASP A 299 7.22 -12.06 -22.84
CA ASP A 299 8.62 -11.99 -22.41
C ASP A 299 9.61 -12.57 -23.44
N ASN A 300 9.15 -13.49 -24.31
CA ASN A 300 10.05 -14.28 -25.16
C ASN A 300 9.88 -14.05 -26.67
N MET A 301 8.84 -13.34 -27.12
CA MET A 301 8.60 -13.10 -28.54
C MET A 301 8.91 -11.65 -28.93
N PRO A 302 9.54 -11.42 -30.10
CA PRO A 302 9.71 -10.08 -30.62
C PRO A 302 8.35 -9.47 -31.01
N LYS A 303 8.15 -8.21 -30.66
CA LYS A 303 6.94 -7.45 -30.98
C LYS A 303 7.00 -6.94 -32.42
N LYS A 304 5.96 -7.19 -33.22
CA LYS A 304 5.82 -6.60 -34.57
C LYS A 304 5.19 -5.19 -34.47
N SER A 305 4.26 -5.01 -33.55
CA SER A 305 3.63 -3.73 -33.21
C SER A 305 3.80 -3.40 -31.72
N ALA A 306 3.70 -2.12 -31.34
CA ALA A 306 3.87 -1.69 -29.95
C ALA A 306 2.84 -2.34 -29.00
N ASP A 307 1.64 -2.67 -29.51
CA ASP A 307 0.55 -3.28 -28.73
C ASP A 307 0.61 -4.82 -28.71
N ASP A 308 1.58 -5.43 -29.39
CA ASP A 308 1.72 -6.89 -29.40
C ASP A 308 2.04 -7.42 -28.00
N PHE A 309 1.30 -8.45 -27.60
CA PHE A 309 1.40 -9.10 -26.30
C PHE A 309 1.17 -8.17 -25.10
N ILE A 310 0.49 -7.03 -25.31
CA ILE A 310 0.03 -6.15 -24.23
C ILE A 310 -1.49 -6.28 -24.09
N ASP A 311 -1.97 -6.58 -22.89
CA ASP A 311 -3.39 -6.54 -22.55
C ASP A 311 -3.62 -5.61 -21.36
N LYS A 312 -4.08 -4.38 -21.65
CA LYS A 312 -4.37 -3.35 -20.63
C LYS A 312 -5.54 -3.72 -19.72
N HIS A 313 -6.36 -4.72 -20.09
CA HIS A 313 -7.54 -5.16 -19.35
C HIS A 313 -7.32 -6.52 -18.68
N ILE A 314 -6.06 -6.96 -18.51
CA ILE A 314 -5.76 -8.26 -17.88
C ILE A 314 -6.23 -8.33 -16.42
N ALA A 315 -6.24 -7.18 -15.72
CA ALA A 315 -6.72 -7.09 -14.35
C ALA A 315 -8.20 -7.47 -14.20
N GLU A 316 -9.06 -7.07 -15.15
CA GLU A 316 -10.48 -7.43 -15.15
C GLU A 316 -10.67 -8.96 -15.25
N LEU A 317 -9.88 -9.63 -16.09
CA LEU A 317 -9.94 -11.08 -16.23
C LEU A 317 -9.53 -11.78 -14.93
N ILE A 318 -8.43 -11.36 -14.31
CA ILE A 318 -7.93 -11.92 -13.05
C ILE A 318 -8.92 -11.67 -11.91
N PHE A 319 -9.52 -10.48 -11.86
CA PHE A 319 -10.50 -10.11 -10.85
C PHE A 319 -11.71 -11.07 -10.87
N TYR A 320 -12.30 -11.32 -12.05
CA TYR A 320 -13.44 -12.24 -12.13
C TYR A 320 -13.06 -13.72 -11.89
N MET A 321 -11.80 -14.10 -12.09
CA MET A 321 -11.32 -15.41 -11.62
C MET A 321 -11.32 -15.49 -10.09
N GLU A 322 -10.89 -14.43 -9.39
CA GLU A 322 -10.93 -14.40 -7.92
C GLU A 322 -12.35 -14.32 -7.37
N GLU A 323 -13.28 -13.62 -8.04
CA GLU A 323 -14.72 -13.67 -7.73
C GLU A 323 -15.26 -15.10 -7.74
N LEU A 324 -15.02 -15.85 -8.83
CA LEU A 324 -15.46 -17.24 -8.92
C LEU A 324 -14.82 -18.12 -7.83
N ARG A 325 -13.54 -17.90 -7.52
CA ARG A 325 -12.87 -18.59 -6.41
C ARG A 325 -13.46 -18.22 -5.06
N ALA A 326 -13.83 -16.96 -4.84
CA ALA A 326 -14.48 -16.50 -3.63
C ALA A 326 -15.86 -17.15 -3.46
N HIS A 327 -16.65 -17.26 -4.53
CA HIS A 327 -17.94 -17.95 -4.51
C HIS A 327 -17.81 -19.43 -4.12
N VAL A 328 -16.82 -20.15 -4.68
CA VAL A 328 -16.55 -21.54 -4.31
C VAL A 328 -16.16 -21.67 -2.84
N ARG A 329 -15.34 -20.76 -2.31
CA ARG A 329 -14.95 -20.76 -0.88
C ARG A 329 -16.12 -20.44 0.03
N LYS A 330 -16.92 -19.42 -0.31
CA LYS A 330 -18.04 -18.94 0.51
C LYS A 330 -19.23 -19.90 0.50
N TYR A 331 -19.54 -20.48 -0.66
CA TYR A 331 -20.70 -21.35 -0.86
C TYR A 331 -20.33 -22.82 -1.06
N GLY A 332 -19.14 -23.24 -0.60
CA GLY A 332 -18.70 -24.63 -0.61
C GLY A 332 -19.74 -25.62 -0.05
N PRO A 333 -20.42 -25.33 1.07
CA PRO A 333 -21.50 -26.19 1.59
C PRO A 333 -22.67 -26.40 0.62
N VAL A 334 -23.00 -25.42 -0.23
CA VAL A 334 -24.06 -25.55 -1.25
C VAL A 334 -23.66 -26.59 -2.30
N MET A 335 -22.40 -26.54 -2.75
CA MET A 335 -21.85 -27.51 -3.70
C MET A 335 -21.79 -28.91 -3.08
N GLN A 336 -21.28 -29.01 -1.85
CA GLN A 336 -21.19 -30.28 -1.12
C GLN A 336 -22.57 -30.93 -0.96
N ARG A 337 -23.57 -30.17 -0.51
CA ARG A 337 -24.95 -30.65 -0.36
C ARG A 337 -25.50 -31.22 -1.67
N TYR A 338 -25.36 -30.48 -2.76
CA TYR A 338 -25.83 -30.92 -4.09
C TYR A 338 -25.17 -32.22 -4.54
N TYR A 339 -23.84 -32.31 -4.46
CA TYR A 339 -23.10 -33.48 -4.95
C TYR A 339 -23.22 -34.69 -4.03
N VAL A 340 -23.39 -34.51 -2.71
CA VAL A 340 -23.70 -35.62 -1.80
C VAL A 340 -25.04 -36.25 -2.16
N GLN A 341 -26.07 -35.44 -2.44
CA GLN A 341 -27.37 -35.95 -2.90
C GLN A 341 -27.28 -36.62 -4.26
N TYR A 342 -26.45 -36.08 -5.16
CA TYR A 342 -26.22 -36.65 -6.48
C TYR A 342 -25.56 -38.03 -6.39
N LEU A 343 -24.51 -38.15 -5.57
CA LEU A 343 -23.77 -39.39 -5.33
C LEU A 343 -24.66 -40.47 -4.70
N SER A 344 -25.37 -40.16 -3.62
CA SER A 344 -26.17 -41.16 -2.90
C SER A 344 -27.49 -41.49 -3.57
N GLY A 345 -28.09 -40.54 -4.29
CA GLY A 345 -29.41 -40.70 -4.91
C GLY A 345 -29.39 -41.19 -6.35
N PHE A 346 -28.48 -40.70 -7.18
CA PHE A 346 -28.46 -41.02 -8.62
C PHE A 346 -27.27 -41.93 -8.97
N ASP A 347 -26.04 -41.49 -8.71
CA ASP A 347 -24.84 -42.21 -9.17
C ASP A 347 -24.75 -43.61 -8.53
N ALA A 348 -25.08 -43.74 -7.24
CA ALA A 348 -25.06 -45.02 -6.56
C ALA A 348 -26.04 -46.04 -7.17
N VAL A 349 -27.21 -45.59 -7.61
CA VAL A 349 -28.24 -46.45 -8.20
C VAL A 349 -27.78 -46.95 -9.57
N VAL A 350 -27.32 -46.03 -10.43
CA VAL A 350 -26.84 -46.35 -11.79
C VAL A 350 -25.59 -47.23 -11.73
N LEU A 351 -24.63 -46.91 -10.85
CA LEU A 351 -23.42 -47.71 -10.69
C LEU A 351 -23.77 -49.13 -10.19
N ASN A 352 -24.66 -49.26 -9.22
CA ASN A 352 -25.08 -50.57 -8.74
C ASN A 352 -25.77 -51.39 -9.85
N GLU A 353 -26.66 -50.78 -10.63
CA GLU A 353 -27.29 -51.45 -11.78
C GLU A 353 -26.25 -51.96 -12.79
N LEU A 354 -25.24 -51.15 -13.12
CA LEU A 354 -24.15 -51.55 -14.01
C LEU A 354 -23.34 -52.71 -13.44
N VAL A 355 -22.94 -52.64 -12.16
CA VAL A 355 -22.15 -53.67 -11.49
C VAL A 355 -22.90 -55.00 -11.45
N GLN A 356 -24.21 -54.99 -11.17
CA GLN A 356 -25.05 -56.21 -11.16
C GLN A 356 -25.23 -56.84 -12.54
N ASN A 357 -25.11 -56.05 -13.61
CA ASN A 357 -25.23 -56.51 -14.99
C ASN A 357 -23.92 -57.08 -15.57
N LEU A 358 -22.81 -57.04 -14.84
CA LEU A 358 -21.54 -57.63 -15.27
C LEU A 358 -21.59 -59.16 -15.14
N SER A 359 -21.43 -59.87 -16.25
CA SER A 359 -21.52 -61.34 -16.28
C SER A 359 -20.33 -62.07 -15.67
N VAL A 360 -19.14 -61.45 -15.68
CA VAL A 360 -17.89 -61.99 -15.13
C VAL A 360 -17.06 -60.82 -14.61
N CYS A 361 -16.69 -60.86 -13.33
CA CYS A 361 -15.81 -59.90 -12.69
C CYS A 361 -14.94 -60.65 -11.67
N PRO A 362 -13.60 -60.47 -11.64
CA PRO A 362 -12.78 -61.06 -10.59
C PRO A 362 -13.05 -60.41 -9.23
N GLU A 363 -12.62 -61.10 -8.16
CA GLU A 363 -13.02 -60.79 -6.79
C GLU A 363 -12.54 -59.40 -6.34
N ASP A 364 -11.31 -59.02 -6.69
CA ASP A 364 -10.69 -57.76 -6.29
C ASP A 364 -11.43 -56.54 -6.87
N GLU A 365 -11.82 -56.60 -8.15
CA GLU A 365 -12.58 -55.56 -8.84
C GLU A 365 -14.01 -55.48 -8.30
N SER A 366 -14.62 -56.62 -7.99
CA SER A 366 -15.95 -56.69 -7.36
C SER A 366 -15.94 -56.06 -5.96
N ILE A 367 -14.88 -56.25 -5.18
CA ILE A 367 -14.71 -55.62 -3.85
C ILE A 367 -14.62 -54.10 -4.01
N ILE A 368 -13.82 -53.61 -4.97
CA ILE A 368 -13.67 -52.17 -5.20
C ILE A 368 -15.00 -51.54 -5.65
N MET A 369 -15.68 -52.13 -6.63
CA MET A 369 -16.94 -51.60 -7.16
C MET A 369 -18.07 -51.60 -6.11
N SER A 370 -18.16 -52.66 -5.31
CA SER A 370 -19.12 -52.71 -4.19
C SER A 370 -18.79 -51.69 -3.09
N SER A 371 -17.51 -51.46 -2.80
CA SER A 371 -17.05 -50.41 -1.88
C SER A 371 -17.50 -49.00 -2.33
N PHE A 372 -17.49 -48.72 -3.64
CA PHE A 372 -18.00 -47.45 -4.19
C PHE A 372 -19.49 -47.26 -3.90
N VAL A 373 -20.32 -48.25 -4.23
CA VAL A 373 -21.77 -48.20 -3.98
C VAL A 373 -22.05 -48.03 -2.49
N ASN A 374 -21.36 -48.77 -1.62
CA ASN A 374 -21.51 -48.66 -0.17
C ASN A 374 -21.12 -47.25 0.34
N THR A 375 -19.99 -46.71 -0.15
CA THR A 375 -19.53 -45.38 0.23
C THR A 375 -20.54 -44.32 -0.22
N MET A 376 -21.00 -44.37 -1.47
CA MET A 376 -21.91 -43.38 -2.04
C MET A 376 -23.29 -43.41 -1.36
N THR A 377 -23.86 -44.59 -1.11
CA THR A 377 -25.16 -44.74 -0.43
C THR A 377 -25.12 -44.31 1.04
N SER A 378 -23.96 -44.38 1.69
CA SER A 378 -23.79 -43.94 3.08
C SER A 378 -23.82 -42.42 3.26
N LEU A 379 -23.69 -41.65 2.17
CA LEU A 379 -23.64 -40.19 2.22
C LEU A 379 -25.02 -39.58 2.41
N SER A 380 -25.12 -38.59 3.30
CA SER A 380 -26.36 -37.85 3.55
C SER A 380 -26.13 -36.35 3.71
N VAL A 381 -27.19 -35.58 3.44
CA VAL A 381 -27.18 -34.11 3.60
C VAL A 381 -26.86 -33.69 5.05
N LYS A 382 -27.21 -34.53 6.02
CA LYS A 382 -26.97 -34.28 7.44
C LYS A 382 -25.48 -34.09 7.74
N GLN A 383 -24.61 -34.86 7.11
CA GLN A 383 -23.15 -34.74 7.29
C GLN A 383 -22.61 -33.39 6.81
N VAL A 384 -23.23 -32.81 5.78
CA VAL A 384 -22.88 -31.46 5.30
C VAL A 384 -23.37 -30.39 6.26
N GLU A 385 -24.57 -30.55 6.81
CA GLU A 385 -25.13 -29.64 7.83
C GLU A 385 -24.32 -29.67 9.12
N ASP A 386 -23.81 -30.85 9.50
CA ASP A 386 -22.93 -31.06 10.65
C ASP A 386 -21.48 -30.59 10.39
N GLY A 387 -21.16 -30.19 9.15
CA GLY A 387 -19.84 -29.67 8.77
C GLY A 387 -18.74 -30.73 8.75
N GLU A 388 -19.08 -31.99 8.46
CA GLU A 388 -18.11 -33.09 8.41
C GLU A 388 -17.06 -32.86 7.30
N VAL A 389 -15.83 -33.31 7.58
CA VAL A 389 -14.74 -33.28 6.62
C VAL A 389 -14.75 -34.58 5.82
N PHE A 390 -15.22 -34.51 4.58
CA PHE A 390 -15.27 -35.66 3.67
C PHE A 390 -13.88 -36.04 3.15
N ASP A 391 -13.57 -37.35 3.14
CA ASP A 391 -12.35 -37.89 2.55
C ASP A 391 -12.65 -39.00 1.52
N PHE A 392 -12.54 -38.64 0.24
CA PHE A 392 -12.70 -39.56 -0.88
C PHE A 392 -11.35 -39.93 -1.55
N ARG A 393 -10.22 -39.75 -0.86
CA ARG A 393 -8.89 -40.10 -1.42
C ARG A 393 -8.77 -41.59 -1.70
N GLY A 394 -9.24 -42.45 -0.78
CA GLY A 394 -9.26 -43.91 -0.96
C GLY A 394 -10.08 -44.31 -2.18
N MET A 395 -11.33 -43.86 -2.26
CA MET A 395 -12.25 -44.11 -3.38
C MET A 395 -11.64 -43.71 -4.74
N ARG A 396 -11.02 -42.53 -4.84
CA ARG A 396 -10.36 -42.09 -6.08
C ARG A 396 -9.15 -42.93 -6.46
N LEU A 397 -8.36 -43.36 -5.46
CA LEU A 397 -7.20 -44.22 -5.68
C LEU A 397 -7.61 -45.64 -6.08
N ASP A 398 -8.70 -46.15 -5.52
CA ASP A 398 -9.25 -47.45 -5.90
C ASP A 398 -9.84 -47.43 -7.31
N TRP A 399 -10.48 -46.32 -7.72
CA TRP A 399 -10.91 -46.15 -9.11
C TRP A 399 -9.69 -46.14 -10.04
N PHE A 400 -8.63 -45.44 -9.63
CA PHE A 400 -7.37 -45.47 -10.36
C PHE A 400 -6.81 -46.89 -10.49
N ARG A 401 -6.78 -47.68 -9.41
CA ARG A 401 -6.35 -49.09 -9.42
C ARG A 401 -7.21 -49.93 -10.36
N LEU A 402 -8.53 -49.76 -10.34
CA LEU A 402 -9.46 -50.48 -11.22
C LEU A 402 -9.17 -50.22 -12.70
N GLN A 403 -8.92 -48.96 -13.05
CA GLN A 403 -8.54 -48.59 -14.43
C GLN A 403 -7.22 -49.25 -14.88
N LEU A 404 -6.29 -49.50 -13.95
CA LEU A 404 -5.06 -50.22 -14.29
C LEU A 404 -5.36 -51.66 -14.62
N VAL A 405 -6.20 -52.33 -13.83
CA VAL A 405 -6.51 -53.75 -14.03
C VAL A 405 -7.22 -54.01 -15.36
N GLU A 406 -8.18 -53.16 -15.77
CA GLU A 406 -8.83 -53.27 -17.09
C GLU A 406 -7.85 -53.08 -18.25
N VAL A 407 -6.91 -52.12 -18.14
CA VAL A 407 -5.89 -51.86 -19.19
C VAL A 407 -4.77 -52.92 -19.17
N PHE A 408 -4.46 -53.51 -18.01
CA PHE A 408 -3.43 -54.53 -17.84
C PHE A 408 -3.79 -55.86 -18.53
N ILE A 409 -5.09 -56.17 -18.65
CA ILE A 409 -5.58 -57.40 -19.30
C ILE A 409 -5.26 -57.41 -20.82
N GLU A 410 -5.14 -56.25 -21.48
CA GLU A 410 -4.66 -56.17 -22.87
C GLU A 410 -3.12 -56.14 -23.01
N LEU A 411 -2.38 -55.69 -21.98
CA LEU A 411 -0.92 -55.49 -22.06
C LEU A 411 -0.06 -56.68 -21.60
N MET A 412 -0.62 -57.60 -20.79
CA MET A 412 0.08 -58.77 -20.23
C MET A 412 0.39 -59.89 -21.26
N ALA A 413 0.35 -59.60 -22.57
CA ALA A 413 1.00 -60.43 -23.57
C ALA A 413 2.53 -60.22 -23.62
N THR A 414 3.08 -59.15 -23.04
CA THR A 414 4.53 -58.89 -23.06
C THR A 414 5.01 -58.12 -21.82
N THR A 415 5.80 -58.81 -20.99
CA THR A 415 6.70 -58.31 -19.94
C THR A 415 6.07 -57.79 -18.64
N GLY A 416 6.35 -58.52 -17.55
CA GLY A 416 5.99 -58.14 -16.18
C GLY A 416 7.13 -57.44 -15.45
N SER A 417 6.77 -56.58 -14.49
CA SER A 417 7.36 -56.44 -13.14
C SER A 417 6.72 -55.22 -12.46
N SER A 418 6.02 -55.46 -11.35
CA SER A 418 5.49 -54.44 -10.44
C SER A 418 6.58 -53.88 -9.52
N LEU A 419 6.52 -52.59 -9.19
CA LEU A 419 7.13 -52.03 -7.99
C LEU A 419 6.37 -50.78 -7.53
N TYR A 420 5.82 -50.82 -6.32
CA TYR A 420 5.16 -49.69 -5.65
C TYR A 420 6.20 -48.84 -4.89
N PHE A 421 6.07 -47.51 -4.93
CA PHE A 421 6.88 -46.61 -4.08
C PHE A 421 6.04 -45.56 -3.34
N LYS A 422 6.51 -45.27 -2.12
CA LYS A 422 6.05 -44.24 -1.18
C LYS A 422 6.22 -42.83 -1.76
N THR A 423 5.14 -42.07 -1.83
CA THR A 423 5.16 -40.62 -1.97
C THR A 423 5.31 -39.96 -0.59
N ASP A 424 6.55 -39.75 -0.14
CA ASP A 424 6.83 -38.75 0.90
C ASP A 424 7.36 -37.48 0.21
N GLU A 425 6.45 -36.68 -0.36
CA GLU A 425 6.77 -35.32 -0.83
C GLU A 425 6.88 -34.38 0.37
N ARG A 426 8.00 -34.46 1.12
CA ARG A 426 8.53 -33.38 1.95
C ARG A 426 10.05 -33.50 2.03
N GLU A 427 10.74 -33.24 0.92
CA GLU A 427 12.21 -33.13 0.95
C GLU A 427 12.61 -31.78 1.57
N ALA A 428 13.40 -31.85 2.64
CA ALA A 428 13.75 -30.77 3.56
C ALA A 428 14.46 -29.53 2.95
N ASP A 429 14.88 -29.59 1.69
CA ASP A 429 15.60 -28.52 0.99
C ASP A 429 14.66 -27.48 0.34
N GLU A 430 13.35 -27.76 0.29
CA GLU A 430 12.33 -26.81 -0.17
C GLU A 430 12.07 -25.67 0.82
N ASN A 431 12.50 -25.77 2.08
CA ASN A 431 12.19 -24.76 3.09
C ASN A 431 12.79 -23.38 2.76
N SER A 432 14.05 -23.30 2.31
CA SER A 432 14.68 -22.01 1.97
C SER A 432 13.98 -21.31 0.81
N VAL A 433 13.65 -22.06 -0.24
CA VAL A 433 12.94 -21.54 -1.43
C VAL A 433 11.49 -21.20 -1.09
N ARG A 434 10.84 -22.00 -0.25
CA ARG A 434 9.50 -21.73 0.28
C ARG A 434 9.47 -20.43 1.08
N HIS A 435 10.43 -20.21 1.97
CA HIS A 435 10.56 -18.96 2.71
C HIS A 435 10.80 -17.78 1.76
N HIS A 436 11.71 -17.90 0.79
CA HIS A 436 11.95 -16.84 -0.19
C HIS A 436 10.71 -16.47 -1.01
N ILE A 437 9.94 -17.46 -1.49
CA ILE A 437 8.68 -17.24 -2.20
C ILE A 437 7.63 -16.62 -1.26
N GLY A 438 7.57 -17.10 -0.02
CA GLY A 438 6.74 -16.54 1.05
C GLY A 438 7.03 -15.06 1.27
N ASP A 439 8.28 -14.69 1.56
CA ASP A 439 8.73 -13.31 1.76
C ASP A 439 8.44 -12.44 0.53
N ARG A 440 8.66 -12.98 -0.67
CA ARG A 440 8.35 -12.27 -1.92
C ARG A 440 6.86 -11.99 -2.05
N SER A 441 6.00 -12.93 -1.66
CA SER A 441 4.55 -12.74 -1.68
C SER A 441 4.09 -11.66 -0.69
N LEU A 442 4.66 -11.63 0.51
CA LEU A 442 4.39 -10.60 1.51
C LEU A 442 4.83 -9.21 1.01
N SER A 443 6.05 -9.12 0.48
CA SER A 443 6.60 -7.87 -0.06
C SER A 443 5.74 -7.31 -1.21
N LEU A 444 5.34 -8.16 -2.15
CA LEU A 444 4.47 -7.75 -3.26
C LEU A 444 3.08 -7.34 -2.79
N CYS A 445 2.47 -8.10 -1.88
CA CYS A 445 1.17 -7.78 -1.30
C CYS A 445 1.17 -6.41 -0.63
N ASN A 446 2.16 -6.17 0.25
CA ASN A 446 2.33 -4.88 0.92
C ASN A 446 2.50 -3.73 -0.08
N MET A 447 3.34 -3.93 -1.10
CA MET A 447 3.61 -2.92 -2.12
C MET A 447 2.36 -2.58 -2.94
N PHE A 448 1.56 -3.56 -3.36
CA PHE A 448 0.34 -3.30 -4.12
C PHE A 448 -0.70 -2.52 -3.31
N LEU A 449 -0.93 -2.91 -2.05
CA LEU A 449 -1.88 -2.21 -1.17
C LEU A 449 -1.44 -0.78 -0.87
N ASP A 450 -0.13 -0.58 -0.65
CA ASP A 450 0.45 0.74 -0.41
C ASP A 450 0.32 1.66 -1.64
N GLU A 451 0.61 1.16 -2.85
CA GLU A 451 0.46 1.95 -4.08
C GLU A 451 -1.01 2.27 -4.41
N MET A 452 -1.94 1.34 -4.18
CA MET A 452 -3.39 1.62 -4.31
C MET A 452 -3.82 2.74 -3.36
N ALA A 453 -3.41 2.67 -2.09
CA ALA A 453 -3.72 3.70 -1.11
C ALA A 453 -3.09 5.07 -1.46
N LYS A 454 -1.83 5.10 -1.91
CA LYS A 454 -1.16 6.32 -2.38
C LYS A 454 -1.88 6.95 -3.57
N GLN A 455 -2.34 6.15 -4.52
CA GLN A 455 -3.05 6.65 -5.68
C GLN A 455 -4.42 7.23 -5.31
N ALA A 456 -5.18 6.57 -4.43
CA ALA A 456 -6.43 7.09 -3.90
C ALA A 456 -6.20 8.43 -3.15
N ARG A 457 -5.18 8.48 -2.29
CA ARG A 457 -4.74 9.70 -1.60
C ARG A 457 -4.40 10.83 -2.59
N ASN A 458 -3.72 10.55 -3.68
CA ASN A 458 -3.40 11.56 -4.70
C ASN A 458 -4.68 12.12 -5.34
N LEU A 459 -5.59 11.24 -5.78
CA LEU A 459 -6.88 11.66 -6.35
C LEU A 459 -7.69 12.52 -5.36
N ILE A 460 -7.72 12.13 -4.09
CA ILE A 460 -8.36 12.90 -3.02
C ILE A 460 -7.71 14.28 -2.86
N THR A 461 -6.38 14.34 -2.90
CA THR A 461 -5.63 15.63 -2.79
C THR A 461 -5.99 16.56 -3.95
N ASP A 462 -6.10 16.02 -5.16
CA ASP A 462 -6.47 16.81 -6.35
C ASP A 462 -7.92 17.30 -6.26
N ILE A 463 -8.84 16.45 -5.79
CA ILE A 463 -10.24 16.85 -5.54
C ILE A 463 -10.31 17.92 -4.46
N CYS A 464 -9.57 17.78 -3.35
CA CYS A 464 -9.49 18.81 -2.33
C CYS A 464 -8.98 20.14 -2.89
N THR A 465 -7.98 20.12 -3.76
CA THR A 465 -7.44 21.34 -4.40
C THR A 465 -8.48 22.03 -5.27
N GLU A 466 -9.23 21.25 -6.07
CA GLU A 466 -10.33 21.77 -6.87
C GLU A 466 -11.42 22.38 -5.98
N GLN A 467 -11.79 21.71 -4.88
CA GLN A 467 -12.80 22.20 -3.92
C GLN A 467 -12.35 23.42 -3.12
N CYS A 468 -11.06 23.53 -2.77
CA CYS A 468 -10.48 24.74 -2.19
C CYS A 468 -10.59 25.91 -3.17
N THR A 469 -10.35 25.68 -4.47
CA THR A 469 -10.50 26.70 -5.51
C THR A 469 -11.95 27.19 -5.63
N LEU A 470 -12.92 26.26 -5.58
CA LEU A 470 -14.35 26.62 -5.57
C LEU A 470 -14.74 27.39 -4.31
N SER A 471 -14.18 27.02 -3.16
CA SER A 471 -14.43 27.70 -1.88
C SER A 471 -13.81 29.10 -1.86
N ASP A 472 -12.62 29.30 -2.44
CA ASP A 472 -11.98 30.62 -2.55
C ASP A 472 -12.85 31.59 -3.37
N GLN A 473 -13.50 31.12 -4.44
CA GLN A 473 -14.39 31.94 -5.27
C GLN A 473 -15.58 32.54 -4.49
N LEU A 474 -15.94 31.94 -3.36
CA LEU A 474 -17.01 32.41 -2.48
C LEU A 474 -16.56 33.47 -1.48
N LEU A 475 -15.25 33.74 -1.39
CA LEU A 475 -14.73 34.74 -0.45
C LEU A 475 -15.15 36.17 -0.82
N PRO A 476 -15.41 37.05 0.17
CA PRO A 476 -15.87 38.42 -0.06
C PRO A 476 -14.98 39.26 -0.99
N LYS A 477 -13.68 38.96 -1.06
CA LYS A 477 -12.71 39.65 -1.92
C LYS A 477 -13.11 39.66 -3.40
N HIS A 478 -13.83 38.62 -3.87
CA HIS A 478 -14.26 38.54 -5.27
C HIS A 478 -15.48 39.43 -5.59
N CYS A 479 -16.19 39.95 -4.59
CA CYS A 479 -17.35 40.83 -4.77
C CYS A 479 -16.96 42.30 -5.05
N ALA A 480 -15.70 42.68 -4.89
CA ALA A 480 -15.24 44.07 -5.02
C ALA A 480 -15.58 44.71 -6.38
N LYS A 481 -15.46 43.94 -7.49
CA LYS A 481 -15.84 44.41 -8.83
C LYS A 481 -17.34 44.72 -8.93
N THR A 482 -18.19 43.87 -8.36
CA THR A 482 -19.64 44.03 -8.36
C THR A 482 -20.05 45.30 -7.61
N ILE A 483 -19.46 45.54 -6.43
CA ILE A 483 -19.70 46.76 -5.65
C ILE A 483 -19.24 47.99 -6.43
N SER A 484 -18.02 47.97 -6.99
CA SER A 484 -17.47 49.09 -7.77
C SER A 484 -18.33 49.45 -8.98
N GLN A 485 -18.84 48.45 -9.70
CA GLN A 485 -19.74 48.65 -10.83
C GLN A 485 -21.11 49.22 -10.39
N ALA A 486 -21.65 48.76 -9.26
CA ALA A 486 -22.92 49.26 -8.72
C ALA A 486 -22.81 50.73 -8.26
N VAL A 487 -21.71 51.11 -7.61
CA VAL A 487 -21.44 52.49 -7.19
C VAL A 487 -21.24 53.41 -8.39
N ASN A 488 -20.44 52.99 -9.38
CA ASN A 488 -20.15 53.79 -10.57
C ASN A 488 -21.35 53.94 -11.54
N LYS A 489 -22.29 52.99 -11.55
CA LYS A 489 -23.54 53.13 -12.32
C LYS A 489 -24.46 54.23 -11.76
N LYS A 490 -24.35 54.58 -10.47
CA LYS A 490 -25.11 55.71 -9.89
C LYS A 490 -24.52 57.09 -10.24
N SER A 491 -23.28 57.18 -10.72
CA SER A 491 -22.57 58.44 -10.92
C SER A 491 -22.39 58.90 -12.37
N LYS A 492 -22.70 58.09 -13.39
CA LYS A 492 -22.59 58.51 -14.82
C LYS A 492 -23.75 58.05 -15.72
N LYS A 493 -24.34 59.03 -16.43
CA LYS A 493 -25.09 58.84 -17.70
C LYS A 493 -24.18 58.14 -18.73
N GLN A 494 -24.76 57.19 -19.45
CA GLN A 494 -24.14 56.30 -20.44
C GLN A 494 -23.06 56.96 -21.33
N THR A 495 -21.88 56.33 -21.41
CA THR A 495 -21.16 56.12 -22.68
C THR A 495 -20.53 54.73 -22.65
N GLY A 496 -20.80 53.95 -23.70
CA GLY A 496 -20.42 52.55 -23.80
C GLY A 496 -18.92 52.32 -23.97
N LYS A 497 -18.42 51.30 -23.29
CA LYS A 497 -17.22 50.56 -23.68
C LYS A 497 -17.51 49.06 -23.64
N LYS A 498 -17.11 48.38 -24.72
CA LYS A 498 -17.28 46.94 -24.98
C LYS A 498 -16.62 46.11 -23.87
N GLY A 499 -17.32 45.02 -23.53
CA GLY A 499 -17.13 44.16 -22.36
C GLY A 499 -15.72 43.64 -22.13
N GLU A 500 -15.24 43.83 -20.90
CA GLU A 500 -14.41 42.83 -20.23
C GLU A 500 -15.23 41.55 -20.03
N PRO A 501 -14.62 40.36 -20.09
CA PRO A 501 -15.33 39.11 -19.88
C PRO A 501 -16.00 39.11 -18.50
N GLU A 502 -17.31 38.90 -18.49
CA GLU A 502 -18.10 38.76 -17.28
C GLU A 502 -17.59 37.51 -16.53
N ARG A 503 -17.11 37.71 -15.30
CA ARG A 503 -16.59 36.61 -14.48
C ARG A 503 -17.75 35.66 -14.19
N GLU A 504 -17.59 34.38 -14.52
CA GLU A 504 -18.62 33.39 -14.29
C GLU A 504 -18.99 33.33 -12.81
N LYS A 505 -20.29 33.22 -12.53
CA LYS A 505 -20.78 33.16 -11.15
C LYS A 505 -20.52 31.77 -10.57
N PRO A 506 -20.16 31.65 -9.28
CA PRO A 506 -20.07 30.36 -8.62
C PRO A 506 -21.38 29.56 -8.79
N GLY A 507 -21.26 28.29 -9.15
CA GLY A 507 -22.36 27.39 -9.47
C GLY A 507 -22.55 27.12 -10.97
N VAL A 508 -21.99 27.95 -11.86
CA VAL A 508 -22.03 27.73 -13.31
C VAL A 508 -21.26 26.48 -13.70
N GLU A 509 -20.14 26.20 -13.04
CA GLU A 509 -19.33 24.99 -13.25
C GLU A 509 -20.10 23.69 -12.97
N SER A 510 -21.12 23.78 -12.10
CA SER A 510 -21.99 22.67 -11.73
C SER A 510 -23.21 22.50 -12.67
N MET A 511 -23.50 23.49 -13.53
CA MET A 511 -24.62 23.45 -14.48
C MET A 511 -24.30 22.59 -15.71
N ARG A 512 -24.26 21.26 -15.50
CA ARG A 512 -23.93 20.30 -16.55
C ARG A 512 -24.99 20.25 -17.65
N LYS A 513 -24.57 20.50 -18.89
CA LYS A 513 -25.42 20.37 -20.09
C LYS A 513 -25.45 18.94 -20.66
N ASN A 514 -24.31 18.25 -20.67
CA ASN A 514 -24.17 16.91 -21.24
C ASN A 514 -23.07 16.13 -20.49
N ARG A 515 -23.29 14.83 -20.22
CA ARG A 515 -22.31 13.94 -19.57
C ARG A 515 -21.11 13.60 -20.45
N LEU A 516 -21.21 13.75 -21.76
CA LEU A 516 -20.08 13.59 -22.69
C LEU A 516 -19.01 14.67 -22.50
N VAL A 517 -19.37 15.82 -21.91
CA VAL A 517 -18.41 16.84 -21.48
C VAL A 517 -17.89 16.45 -20.11
N VAL A 518 -16.76 15.74 -20.11
CA VAL A 518 -16.11 15.23 -18.91
C VAL A 518 -15.16 16.29 -18.35
N THR A 519 -15.52 16.87 -17.20
CA THR A 519 -14.69 17.86 -16.50
C THR A 519 -13.47 17.21 -15.83
N ASN A 520 -12.53 18.01 -15.32
CA ASN A 520 -11.43 17.48 -14.50
C ASN A 520 -11.98 16.74 -13.26
N LEU A 521 -12.93 17.37 -12.57
CA LEU A 521 -13.58 16.85 -11.38
C LEU A 521 -14.28 15.51 -11.67
N ASP A 522 -14.90 15.34 -12.85
CA ASP A 522 -15.49 14.06 -13.26
C ASP A 522 -14.49 12.92 -13.38
N LYS A 523 -13.33 13.21 -13.99
CA LYS A 523 -12.25 12.21 -14.14
C LYS A 523 -11.73 11.78 -12.77
N LEU A 524 -11.49 12.74 -11.89
CA LEU A 524 -11.00 12.50 -10.54
C LEU A 524 -12.00 11.68 -9.72
N HIS A 525 -13.28 12.07 -9.71
CA HIS A 525 -14.32 11.33 -8.99
C HIS A 525 -14.52 9.92 -9.52
N THR A 526 -14.55 9.74 -10.85
CA THR A 526 -14.68 8.40 -11.46
C THR A 526 -13.49 7.52 -11.06
N ALA A 527 -12.27 8.01 -11.25
CA ALA A 527 -11.06 7.27 -10.88
C ALA A 527 -11.01 6.94 -9.38
N LEU A 528 -11.43 7.86 -8.51
CA LEU A 528 -11.49 7.64 -7.08
C LEU A 528 -12.50 6.54 -6.73
N SER A 529 -13.71 6.59 -7.30
CA SER A 529 -14.75 5.60 -7.02
C SER A 529 -14.36 4.18 -7.44
N GLU A 530 -13.76 4.02 -8.62
CA GLU A 530 -13.30 2.71 -9.13
C GLU A 530 -12.17 2.13 -8.27
N LEU A 531 -11.22 2.98 -7.84
CA LEU A 531 -10.13 2.54 -6.97
C LEU A 531 -10.61 2.23 -5.55
N CYS A 532 -11.51 3.05 -5.00
CA CYS A 532 -12.12 2.80 -3.69
C CYS A 532 -12.97 1.52 -3.69
N PHE A 533 -13.66 1.19 -4.79
CA PHE A 533 -14.30 -0.11 -4.95
C PHE A 533 -13.29 -1.24 -4.74
N SER A 534 -12.11 -1.16 -5.35
CA SER A 534 -11.06 -2.17 -5.20
C SER A 534 -10.47 -2.23 -3.78
N ILE A 535 -10.29 -1.09 -3.11
CA ILE A 535 -9.78 -1.03 -1.73
C ILE A 535 -10.81 -1.60 -0.74
N ASN A 536 -12.10 -1.36 -0.97
CA ASN A 536 -13.18 -1.82 -0.09
C ASN A 536 -13.73 -3.21 -0.47
N TYR A 537 -13.28 -3.78 -1.59
CA TYR A 537 -13.81 -5.02 -2.14
C TYR A 537 -13.72 -6.20 -1.16
N VAL A 538 -12.59 -6.34 -0.45
CA VAL A 538 -12.39 -7.39 0.56
C VAL A 538 -11.94 -6.78 1.89
N PRO A 539 -12.49 -7.20 3.05
CA PRO A 539 -12.10 -6.63 4.34
C PRO A 539 -10.64 -6.89 4.70
N ASN A 540 -10.16 -8.11 4.44
CA ASN A 540 -8.78 -8.53 4.64
C ASN A 540 -8.43 -9.71 3.73
N MET A 541 -7.14 -9.98 3.56
CA MET A 541 -6.64 -11.16 2.86
C MET A 541 -5.50 -11.81 3.63
N VAL A 542 -5.43 -13.14 3.60
CA VAL A 542 -4.37 -13.90 4.26
C VAL A 542 -3.36 -14.34 3.21
N VAL A 543 -2.14 -13.84 3.31
CA VAL A 543 -1.00 -14.22 2.45
C VAL A 543 0.07 -14.83 3.34
N TRP A 544 0.30 -16.13 3.19
CA TRP A 544 1.28 -16.89 3.98
C TRP A 544 1.14 -16.64 5.49
N GLU A 545 -0.05 -16.92 6.02
CA GLU A 545 -0.46 -16.72 7.43
C GLU A 545 -0.42 -15.25 7.94
N HIS A 546 -0.08 -14.28 7.10
CA HIS A 546 -0.12 -12.86 7.45
C HIS A 546 -1.42 -12.24 6.95
N THR A 547 -2.09 -11.47 7.81
CA THR A 547 -3.35 -10.80 7.47
C THR A 547 -3.07 -9.36 7.02
N PHE A 548 -3.53 -9.02 5.83
CA PHE A 548 -3.44 -7.67 5.26
C PHE A 548 -4.83 -7.04 5.20
N THR A 549 -4.94 -5.79 5.64
CA THR A 549 -6.21 -5.04 5.69
C THR A 549 -6.11 -3.79 4.79
N PRO A 550 -6.62 -3.84 3.54
CA PRO A 550 -6.41 -2.77 2.55
C PRO A 550 -6.80 -1.36 3.01
N ARG A 551 -7.94 -1.22 3.70
CA ARG A 551 -8.46 0.07 4.17
C ARG A 551 -7.53 0.79 5.16
N GLU A 552 -6.73 0.06 5.95
CA GLU A 552 -5.80 0.67 6.93
C GLU A 552 -4.66 1.41 6.24
N TYR A 553 -4.21 0.93 5.07
CA TYR A 553 -3.22 1.65 4.25
C TYR A 553 -3.78 3.01 3.82
N LEU A 554 -5.04 3.05 3.38
CA LEU A 554 -5.69 4.30 3.00
C LEU A 554 -5.83 5.25 4.21
N THR A 555 -6.34 4.77 5.35
CA THR A 555 -6.46 5.56 6.58
C THR A 555 -5.13 6.21 6.97
N SER A 556 -4.05 5.44 7.02
CA SER A 556 -2.72 5.96 7.36
C SER A 556 -2.22 7.02 6.36
N HIS A 557 -2.41 6.79 5.06
CA HIS A 557 -2.02 7.76 4.04
C HIS A 557 -2.85 9.05 4.08
N LEU A 558 -4.13 8.97 4.45
CA LEU A 558 -5.00 10.14 4.62
C LEU A 558 -4.58 11.00 5.81
N GLU A 559 -4.26 10.38 6.95
CA GLU A 559 -3.74 11.10 8.13
C GLU A 559 -2.47 11.89 7.77
N ILE A 560 -1.47 11.21 7.19
CA ILE A 560 -0.19 11.83 6.81
C ILE A 560 -0.40 12.94 5.78
N ARG A 561 -1.27 12.73 4.78
CA ARG A 561 -1.53 13.73 3.73
C ARG A 561 -2.26 14.93 4.28
N PHE A 562 -3.27 14.73 5.14
CA PHE A 562 -4.05 15.83 5.68
C PHE A 562 -3.19 16.73 6.56
N THR A 563 -2.35 16.16 7.43
CA THR A 563 -1.33 16.92 8.20
C THR A 563 -0.44 17.76 7.29
N LYS A 564 0.15 17.15 6.25
CA LYS A 564 1.03 17.86 5.30
C LYS A 564 0.29 18.95 4.52
N SER A 565 -0.97 18.72 4.15
CA SER A 565 -1.78 19.71 3.44
C SER A 565 -2.14 20.90 4.33
N ILE A 566 -2.48 20.71 5.61
CA ILE A 566 -2.78 21.82 6.53
C ILE A 566 -1.55 22.73 6.69
N VAL A 567 -0.38 22.15 6.98
CA VAL A 567 0.87 22.91 7.13
C VAL A 567 1.26 23.57 5.80
N GLY A 568 1.14 22.84 4.68
CA GLY A 568 1.41 23.39 3.35
C GLY A 568 0.51 24.58 2.98
N MET A 569 -0.79 24.49 3.27
CA MET A 569 -1.77 25.57 3.01
C MET A 569 -1.58 26.78 3.95
N THR A 570 -0.82 26.63 5.03
CA THR A 570 -0.45 27.76 5.90
C THR A 570 0.53 28.71 5.19
N MET A 571 1.19 28.25 4.12
CA MET A 571 2.07 29.06 3.25
C MET A 571 3.13 29.86 4.04
N TYR A 572 3.60 29.32 5.16
CA TYR A 572 4.57 30.01 6.00
C TYR A 572 5.95 30.04 5.34
N ASN A 573 6.52 31.23 5.20
CA ASN A 573 7.87 31.41 4.71
C ASN A 573 8.64 32.36 5.63
N GLN A 574 9.64 31.81 6.33
CA GLN A 574 10.44 32.57 7.29
C GLN A 574 11.25 33.69 6.63
N ALA A 575 11.67 33.54 5.38
CA ALA A 575 12.49 34.52 4.67
C ALA A 575 11.67 35.74 4.22
N THR A 576 10.45 35.54 3.73
CA THR A 576 9.54 36.61 3.29
C THR A 576 8.61 37.10 4.40
N GLN A 577 8.58 36.40 5.54
CA GLN A 577 7.64 36.63 6.64
C GLN A 577 6.17 36.55 6.21
N GLU A 578 5.88 35.74 5.19
CA GLU A 578 4.53 35.53 4.69
C GLU A 578 3.87 34.35 5.39
N ILE A 579 2.57 34.47 5.66
CA ILE A 579 1.72 33.41 6.18
C ILE A 579 0.30 33.60 5.63
N ALA A 580 -0.42 32.49 5.44
CA ALA A 580 -1.82 32.52 5.03
C ALA A 580 -2.70 33.18 6.10
N LYS A 581 -3.74 33.89 5.64
CA LYS A 581 -4.74 34.45 6.54
C LYS A 581 -5.50 33.32 7.25
N PRO A 582 -5.73 33.41 8.57
CA PRO A 582 -6.48 32.39 9.30
C PRO A 582 -7.84 32.04 8.67
N SER A 583 -8.59 33.03 8.15
CA SER A 583 -9.89 32.79 7.51
C SER A 583 -9.79 32.02 6.19
N GLU A 584 -8.78 32.29 5.37
CA GLU A 584 -8.53 31.58 4.10
C GLU A 584 -8.04 30.16 4.35
N LEU A 585 -7.16 29.97 5.35
CA LEU A 585 -6.72 28.64 5.79
C LEU A 585 -7.91 27.82 6.32
N LEU A 586 -8.72 28.38 7.23
CA LEU A 586 -9.89 27.69 7.78
C LEU A 586 -10.90 27.31 6.68
N THR A 587 -11.13 28.19 5.71
CA THR A 587 -11.99 27.90 4.55
C THR A 587 -11.46 26.69 3.76
N SER A 588 -10.15 26.65 3.52
CA SER A 588 -9.50 25.54 2.81
C SER A 588 -9.53 24.24 3.62
N VAL A 589 -9.30 24.30 4.93
CA VAL A 589 -9.39 23.13 5.82
C VAL A 589 -10.81 22.55 5.84
N ARG A 590 -11.84 23.40 5.90
CA ARG A 590 -13.25 22.97 5.83
C ARG A 590 -13.60 22.30 4.49
N ALA A 591 -13.10 22.84 3.37
CA ALA A 591 -13.26 22.22 2.06
C ALA A 591 -12.59 20.83 2.02
N TYR A 592 -11.38 20.73 2.56
CA TYR A 592 -10.64 19.47 2.67
C TYR A 592 -11.39 18.42 3.50
N MET A 593 -11.92 18.83 4.67
CA MET A 593 -12.73 17.96 5.54
C MET A 593 -14.01 17.49 4.83
N THR A 594 -14.66 18.34 4.03
CA THR A 594 -15.86 17.97 3.28
C THR A 594 -15.57 16.84 2.27
N VAL A 595 -14.45 16.93 1.54
CA VAL A 595 -14.03 15.87 0.61
C VAL A 595 -13.67 14.60 1.38
N LEU A 596 -12.89 14.71 2.45
CA LEU A 596 -12.51 13.56 3.28
C LEU A 596 -13.73 12.86 3.89
N GLN A 597 -14.72 13.60 4.36
CA GLN A 597 -15.97 13.02 4.88
C GLN A 597 -16.71 12.20 3.81
N SER A 598 -16.64 12.64 2.55
CA SER A 598 -17.29 11.91 1.45
C SER A 598 -16.68 10.53 1.17
N ILE A 599 -15.47 10.25 1.67
CA ILE A 599 -14.77 8.96 1.49
C ILE A 599 -15.48 7.82 2.20
N GLU A 600 -16.20 8.10 3.29
CA GLU A 600 -17.02 7.10 4.00
C GLU A 600 -18.11 6.49 3.12
N ASN A 601 -18.53 7.18 2.04
CA ASN A 601 -19.49 6.64 1.08
C ASN A 601 -18.91 5.51 0.23
N TYR A 602 -17.58 5.42 0.10
CA TYR A 602 -16.91 4.46 -0.78
C TYR A 602 -16.17 3.37 -0.01
N VAL A 603 -15.56 3.71 1.13
CA VAL A 603 -14.74 2.78 1.92
C VAL A 603 -15.21 2.79 3.37
N GLN A 604 -15.30 1.61 3.98
CA GLN A 604 -15.68 1.46 5.38
C GLN A 604 -14.53 1.88 6.33
N ILE A 605 -14.31 3.20 6.44
CA ILE A 605 -13.31 3.86 7.29
C ILE A 605 -14.04 4.88 8.18
N ASP A 606 -13.53 5.10 9.38
CA ASP A 606 -13.98 6.16 10.29
C ASP A 606 -13.13 7.43 10.05
N ILE A 607 -13.66 8.38 9.28
CA ILE A 607 -12.93 9.63 9.00
C ILE A 607 -12.92 10.57 10.20
N THR A 608 -13.87 10.42 11.13
CA THR A 608 -13.94 11.23 12.34
C THR A 608 -12.70 10.99 13.19
N ARG A 609 -12.24 9.73 13.26
CA ARG A 609 -10.97 9.40 13.92
C ARG A 609 -9.76 10.03 13.22
N VAL A 610 -9.73 10.05 11.89
CA VAL A 610 -8.68 10.73 11.12
C VAL A 610 -8.64 12.22 11.44
N PHE A 611 -9.80 12.88 11.49
CA PHE A 611 -9.89 14.30 11.89
C PHE A 611 -9.40 14.53 13.31
N ASN A 612 -9.83 13.71 14.27
CA ASN A 612 -9.40 13.83 15.66
C ASN A 612 -7.88 13.67 15.79
N ASN A 613 -7.29 12.69 15.10
CA ASN A 613 -5.85 12.46 15.13
C ASN A 613 -5.05 13.63 14.56
N VAL A 614 -5.48 14.19 13.42
CA VAL A 614 -4.73 15.24 12.72
C VAL A 614 -4.95 16.61 13.36
N LEU A 615 -6.21 17.03 13.54
CA LEU A 615 -6.54 18.38 13.98
C LEU A 615 -6.11 18.63 15.43
N LEU A 616 -6.25 17.63 16.32
CA LEU A 616 -5.81 17.76 17.71
C LEU A 616 -4.28 17.88 17.83
N GLN A 617 -3.52 17.22 16.97
CA GLN A 617 -2.06 17.38 16.94
C GLN A 617 -1.67 18.78 16.48
N GLN A 618 -2.41 19.36 15.52
CA GLN A 618 -2.14 20.71 15.04
C GLN A 618 -2.34 21.80 16.10
N THR A 619 -3.05 21.52 17.20
CA THR A 619 -3.19 22.48 18.31
C THR A 619 -1.96 22.51 19.24
N GLN A 620 -1.08 21.52 19.19
CA GLN A 620 0.13 21.43 20.01
C GLN A 620 1.27 22.27 19.41
N HIS A 621 2.36 22.50 20.13
CA HIS A 621 3.53 23.25 19.62
C HIS A 621 4.33 22.44 18.57
N LEU A 622 4.36 21.11 18.73
CA LEU A 622 4.91 20.13 17.79
C LEU A 622 3.93 18.97 17.64
N ASP A 623 3.90 18.33 16.48
CA ASP A 623 3.08 17.13 16.25
C ASP A 623 3.73 15.86 16.84
N SER A 624 3.09 14.70 16.66
CA SER A 624 3.62 13.41 17.16
C SER A 624 4.93 12.97 16.50
N HIS A 625 5.34 13.59 15.39
CA HIS A 625 6.60 13.37 14.70
C HIS A 625 7.68 14.39 15.08
N GLY A 626 7.34 15.38 15.92
CA GLY A 626 8.24 16.46 16.30
C GLY A 626 8.33 17.58 15.27
N GLU A 627 7.39 17.66 14.33
CA GLU A 627 7.34 18.69 13.28
C GLU A 627 6.51 19.91 13.72
N PRO A 628 6.80 21.12 13.19
CA PRO A 628 6.06 22.32 13.53
C PRO A 628 4.61 22.28 13.03
N THR A 629 3.70 22.72 13.88
CA THR A 629 2.26 22.78 13.64
C THR A 629 1.82 24.18 13.27
N ILE A 630 0.57 24.34 12.82
CA ILE A 630 0.00 25.67 12.62
C ILE A 630 0.01 26.53 13.89
N THR A 631 -0.14 25.93 15.08
CA THR A 631 -0.05 26.65 16.36
C THR A 631 1.32 27.32 16.51
N SER A 632 2.42 26.59 16.32
CA SER A 632 3.76 27.17 16.48
C SER A 632 4.10 28.16 15.36
N LEU A 633 3.66 27.91 14.13
CA LEU A 633 3.86 28.81 13.00
C LEU A 633 3.13 30.16 13.18
N TYR A 634 1.83 30.14 13.49
CA TYR A 634 1.08 31.37 13.77
C TYR A 634 1.60 32.09 15.01
N THR A 635 1.90 31.36 16.09
CA THR A 635 2.43 31.96 17.32
C THR A 635 3.74 32.69 17.05
N ASN A 636 4.67 32.07 16.31
CA ASN A 636 5.91 32.71 15.92
C ASN A 636 5.65 33.96 15.05
N TRP A 637 4.81 33.85 14.03
CA TRP A 637 4.53 34.97 13.11
C TRP A 637 3.87 36.17 13.82
N TYR A 638 2.89 35.94 14.70
CA TYR A 638 2.28 37.04 15.45
C TYR A 638 3.28 37.77 16.35
N LEU A 639 4.23 37.06 16.95
CA LEU A 639 5.27 37.64 17.82
C LEU A 639 6.36 38.36 17.01
N GLU A 640 7.01 37.64 16.11
CA GLU A 640 8.22 38.08 15.40
C GLU A 640 7.92 39.00 14.21
N THR A 641 6.72 38.93 13.64
CA THR A 641 6.31 39.78 12.51
C THR A 641 5.32 40.84 12.95
N LEU A 642 4.09 40.48 13.35
CA LEU A 642 3.05 41.49 13.61
C LEU A 642 3.39 42.40 14.79
N LEU A 643 3.65 41.84 15.98
CA LEU A 643 3.87 42.63 17.20
C LEU A 643 5.24 43.32 17.24
N ARG A 644 6.24 42.76 16.57
CA ARG A 644 7.52 43.44 16.38
C ARG A 644 7.36 44.71 15.54
N GLN A 645 6.54 44.69 14.49
CA GLN A 645 6.27 45.88 13.67
C GLN A 645 5.39 46.92 14.39
N VAL A 646 4.54 46.49 15.34
CA VAL A 646 3.89 47.40 16.30
C VAL A 646 4.94 48.14 17.14
N SER A 647 5.94 47.42 17.64
CA SER A 647 7.03 48.00 18.44
C SER A 647 7.90 48.97 17.64
N ASN A 648 8.10 48.68 16.34
CA ASN A 648 8.78 49.58 15.40
C ASN A 648 7.97 50.84 15.06
N GLY A 649 6.68 50.88 15.41
CA GLY A 649 5.80 52.04 15.19
C GLY A 649 5.16 52.10 13.81
N HIS A 650 5.15 51.00 13.05
CA HIS A 650 4.50 50.91 11.74
C HIS A 650 3.04 50.44 11.82
N ILE A 651 2.64 49.84 12.94
CA ILE A 651 1.30 49.29 13.17
C ILE A 651 0.79 49.82 14.51
N ALA A 652 -0.51 50.12 14.60
CA ALA A 652 -1.16 50.51 15.84
C ALA A 652 -2.47 49.76 16.07
N TYR A 653 -2.85 49.59 17.33
CA TYR A 653 -4.13 48.98 17.70
C TYR A 653 -5.25 50.02 17.66
N PHE A 654 -6.33 49.72 16.93
CA PHE A 654 -7.47 50.60 16.73
C PHE A 654 -8.69 50.04 17.48
N PRO A 655 -9.02 50.55 18.69
CA PRO A 655 -10.19 50.11 19.45
C PRO A 655 -11.52 50.20 18.70
N ALA A 656 -11.67 51.18 17.80
CA ALA A 656 -12.86 51.38 16.98
C ALA A 656 -13.10 50.20 16.01
N MET A 657 -12.03 49.68 15.42
CA MET A 657 -12.08 48.54 14.48
C MET A 657 -11.85 47.19 15.15
N LYS A 658 -11.44 47.18 16.44
CA LYS A 658 -11.05 45.98 17.20
C LYS A 658 -9.94 45.17 16.49
N ALA A 659 -9.02 45.86 15.83
CA ALA A 659 -7.94 45.25 15.03
C ALA A 659 -6.65 46.07 15.14
N PHE A 660 -5.52 45.48 14.75
CA PHE A 660 -4.31 46.23 14.45
C PHE A 660 -4.37 46.71 13.00
N VAL A 661 -3.95 47.96 12.76
CA VAL A 661 -4.04 48.63 11.46
C VAL A 661 -2.69 49.25 11.10
N ASN A 662 -2.32 49.20 9.83
CA ASN A 662 -1.08 49.77 9.34
C ASN A 662 -1.12 51.30 9.41
N LEU A 663 -0.05 51.92 9.89
CA LEU A 663 0.11 53.37 9.90
C LEU A 663 0.77 53.84 8.59
N PRO A 664 0.38 55.01 8.07
CA PRO A 664 0.96 55.60 6.86
C PRO A 664 2.38 56.15 7.14
N THR A 665 3.32 55.24 7.35
CA THR A 665 4.74 55.50 7.56
C THR A 665 5.52 55.02 6.34
N GLU A 666 6.68 55.60 6.04
CA GLU A 666 7.58 55.03 5.03
C GLU A 666 8.10 53.68 5.56
N ASN A 667 7.52 52.58 5.06
CA ASN A 667 7.86 51.22 5.47
C ASN A 667 7.76 50.26 4.26
N GLU A 668 8.43 49.11 4.39
CA GLU A 668 8.41 48.03 3.41
C GLU A 668 7.55 46.84 3.90
N LEU A 669 6.42 47.12 4.58
CA LEU A 669 5.54 46.05 5.04
C LEU A 669 4.90 45.32 3.86
N THR A 670 4.95 43.99 3.90
CA THR A 670 4.39 43.10 2.87
C THR A 670 2.96 42.62 3.18
N PHE A 671 2.39 43.02 4.33
CA PHE A 671 1.07 42.58 4.78
C PHE A 671 0.26 43.71 5.42
N ASN A 672 -1.07 43.56 5.41
CA ASN A 672 -2.02 44.46 6.08
C ASN A 672 -2.41 43.87 7.44
N ALA A 673 -2.07 44.53 8.55
CA ALA A 673 -2.32 44.01 9.90
C ALA A 673 -3.81 43.74 10.20
N GLU A 674 -4.72 44.50 9.59
CA GLU A 674 -6.16 44.32 9.76
C GLU A 674 -6.66 43.00 9.18
N GLU A 675 -6.02 42.49 8.12
CA GLU A 675 -6.36 41.23 7.46
C GLU A 675 -5.85 39.99 8.22
N TYR A 676 -5.26 40.19 9.41
CA TYR A 676 -4.76 39.12 10.28
C TYR A 676 -5.21 39.26 11.75
N SER A 677 -5.80 40.39 12.14
CA SER A 677 -6.07 40.70 13.55
C SER A 677 -7.47 41.25 13.83
N ASP A 678 -8.33 41.35 12.81
CA ASP A 678 -9.73 41.69 13.02
C ASP A 678 -10.50 40.56 13.76
N ILE A 679 -11.77 40.82 14.04
CA ILE A 679 -12.63 39.87 14.74
C ILE A 679 -12.78 38.55 13.96
N SER A 680 -12.85 38.62 12.63
CA SER A 680 -13.07 37.45 11.77
C SER A 680 -11.85 36.54 11.75
N GLU A 681 -10.66 37.12 11.65
CA GLU A 681 -9.38 36.43 11.63
C GLU A 681 -9.06 35.81 12.99
N MET A 682 -9.26 36.56 14.10
CA MET A 682 -9.00 36.02 15.44
C MET A 682 -9.97 34.88 15.80
N ARG A 683 -11.21 34.92 15.31
CA ARG A 683 -12.15 33.78 15.43
C ARG A 683 -11.70 32.59 14.60
N SER A 684 -11.29 32.82 13.35
CA SER A 684 -10.82 31.76 12.46
C SER A 684 -9.55 31.09 13.02
N LEU A 685 -8.64 31.89 13.58
CA LEU A 685 -7.46 31.40 14.30
C LEU A 685 -7.86 30.57 15.53
N SER A 686 -8.83 31.04 16.31
CA SER A 686 -9.32 30.32 17.50
C SER A 686 -9.99 28.99 17.15
N GLU A 687 -10.68 28.90 16.01
CA GLU A 687 -11.23 27.64 15.51
C GLU A 687 -10.13 26.64 15.10
N LEU A 688 -9.05 27.12 14.48
CA LEU A 688 -7.92 26.28 14.05
C LEU A 688 -7.05 25.81 15.23
N LEU A 689 -6.70 26.71 16.14
CA LEU A 689 -5.81 26.44 17.29
C LEU A 689 -6.54 25.80 18.46
N GLY A 690 -7.84 26.07 18.60
CA GLY A 690 -8.62 25.68 19.76
C GLY A 690 -8.07 26.22 21.08
N PRO A 691 -8.56 25.71 22.22
CA PRO A 691 -8.11 26.16 23.54
C PRO A 691 -6.62 25.92 23.79
N TYR A 692 -6.07 24.80 23.30
CA TYR A 692 -4.66 24.44 23.49
C TYR A 692 -3.71 25.40 22.78
N GLY A 693 -3.95 25.66 21.48
CA GLY A 693 -3.09 26.55 20.72
C GLY A 693 -3.24 28.01 21.17
N MET A 694 -4.45 28.45 21.53
CA MET A 694 -4.67 29.81 22.06
C MET A 694 -4.03 30.02 23.44
N LYS A 695 -4.00 28.97 24.29
CA LYS A 695 -3.24 29.00 25.55
C LYS A 695 -1.73 29.15 25.27
N PHE A 696 -1.19 28.35 24.34
CA PHE A 696 0.23 28.43 23.96
C PHE A 696 0.62 29.80 23.38
N LEU A 697 -0.23 30.37 22.50
CA LEU A 697 -0.06 31.74 22.00
C LEU A 697 -0.02 32.75 23.16
N SER A 698 -0.95 32.62 24.12
CA SER A 698 -1.01 33.49 25.29
C SER A 698 0.23 33.36 26.18
N GLU A 699 0.68 32.13 26.46
CA GLU A 699 1.91 31.88 27.23
C GLU A 699 3.13 32.51 26.57
N SER A 700 3.23 32.41 25.24
CA SER A 700 4.33 33.00 24.47
C SER A 700 4.28 34.53 24.48
N LEU A 701 3.10 35.12 24.38
CA LEU A 701 2.89 36.56 24.57
C LEU A 701 3.30 37.01 25.97
N MET A 702 2.89 36.26 27.00
CA MET A 702 3.23 36.56 28.38
C MET A 702 4.73 36.43 28.64
N TRP A 703 5.42 35.49 28.00
CA TRP A 703 6.88 35.39 28.08
C TRP A 703 7.59 36.66 27.60
N HIS A 704 7.16 37.24 26.47
CA HIS A 704 7.70 38.54 26.02
C HIS A 704 7.35 39.68 26.97
N ILE A 705 6.17 39.67 27.60
CA ILE A 705 5.79 40.66 28.62
C ILE A 705 6.66 40.50 29.87
N SER A 706 6.96 39.28 30.31
CA SER A 706 7.88 39.02 31.42
C SER A 706 9.30 39.48 31.11
N SER A 707 9.77 39.31 29.88
CA SER A 707 11.05 39.93 29.47
C SER A 707 11.05 41.45 29.61
N GLN A 708 9.88 42.10 29.68
CA GLN A 708 9.71 43.54 29.87
C GLN A 708 9.36 43.93 31.33
N VAL A 709 8.99 42.96 32.18
CA VAL A 709 8.50 43.19 33.55
C VAL A 709 9.02 42.06 34.45
N ALA A 710 9.88 42.40 35.40
CA ALA A 710 10.33 41.45 36.41
C ALA A 710 9.29 41.27 37.53
N GLU A 711 9.01 40.00 37.86
CA GLU A 711 8.55 39.47 39.17
C GLU A 711 7.06 39.56 39.55
N LEU A 712 6.50 38.40 40.01
CA LEU A 712 5.49 38.15 41.08
C LEU A 712 4.81 36.76 40.94
N LYS A 713 4.44 36.09 42.05
CA LYS A 713 3.73 34.77 42.12
C LYS A 713 2.36 34.85 42.79
N VAL A 714 1.34 34.13 42.27
CA VAL A 714 0.23 33.46 43.02
C VAL A 714 -0.45 32.35 42.18
N ALA A 715 -0.96 31.30 42.85
CA ALA A 715 -1.74 30.21 42.26
C ALA A 715 -3.24 30.53 42.15
N MET A 716 -3.86 30.25 41.00
CA MET A 716 -5.24 30.66 40.66
C MET A 716 -5.98 29.67 39.74
N ASN A 717 -6.16 28.42 40.18
CA ASN A 717 -6.72 27.34 39.34
C ASN A 717 -8.11 27.68 38.70
N VAL A 718 -8.96 28.47 39.38
CA VAL A 718 -10.28 28.88 38.84
C VAL A 718 -10.13 29.88 37.71
N TYR A 719 -9.20 30.83 37.83
CA TYR A 719 -8.94 31.80 36.78
C TYR A 719 -8.21 31.16 35.60
N GLU A 720 -7.34 30.15 35.83
CA GLU A 720 -6.69 29.41 34.74
C GLU A 720 -7.70 28.68 33.85
N LEU A 721 -8.67 27.99 34.48
CA LEU A 721 -9.76 27.33 33.74
C LEU A 721 -10.66 28.34 33.02
N SER A 722 -10.94 29.48 33.65
CA SER A 722 -11.74 30.56 33.05
C SER A 722 -11.04 31.22 31.84
N SER A 723 -9.74 31.53 31.96
CA SER A 723 -8.96 32.11 30.87
C SER A 723 -8.75 31.14 29.71
N ALA A 724 -8.63 29.84 29.98
CA ALA A 724 -8.55 28.82 28.93
C ALA A 724 -9.84 28.74 28.08
N ALA A 725 -10.99 29.14 28.65
CA ALA A 725 -12.25 29.29 27.95
C ALA A 725 -12.45 30.68 27.30
N GLY A 726 -11.42 31.55 27.34
CA GLY A 726 -11.48 32.91 26.80
C GLY A 726 -12.25 33.91 27.67
N LEU A 727 -12.58 33.57 28.91
CA LEU A 727 -13.31 34.48 29.80
C LEU A 727 -12.37 35.56 30.37
N PRO A 728 -12.82 36.84 30.41
CA PRO A 728 -12.07 37.90 31.05
C PRO A 728 -12.04 37.67 32.56
N CYS A 729 -10.87 37.33 33.10
CA CYS A 729 -10.71 37.12 34.55
C CYS A 729 -10.64 38.47 35.33
N GLU A 730 -10.27 38.47 36.61
CA GLU A 730 -9.86 39.70 37.32
C GLU A 730 -8.37 39.73 37.63
N ILE A 731 -7.71 38.58 37.55
CA ILE A 731 -6.26 38.41 37.62
C ILE A 731 -5.87 37.48 36.48
N ASP A 732 -4.86 37.85 35.68
CA ASP A 732 -4.48 37.07 34.50
C ASP A 732 -3.53 35.96 34.96
N PRO A 733 -3.96 34.69 34.95
CA PRO A 733 -3.17 33.59 35.48
C PRO A 733 -1.89 33.34 34.66
N ALA A 734 -1.94 33.51 33.33
CA ALA A 734 -0.77 33.29 32.48
C ALA A 734 0.29 34.37 32.71
N LEU A 735 -0.13 35.62 32.91
CA LEU A 735 0.78 36.72 33.27
C LEU A 735 1.44 36.49 34.64
N VAL A 736 0.68 36.04 35.64
CA VAL A 736 1.23 35.75 36.98
C VAL A 736 2.25 34.62 36.92
N VAL A 737 1.96 33.54 36.17
CA VAL A 737 2.92 32.44 35.98
C VAL A 737 4.18 32.92 35.24
N ALA A 738 4.03 33.75 34.22
CA ALA A 738 5.19 34.24 33.47
C ALA A 738 6.06 35.21 34.30
N LEU A 739 5.48 36.05 35.16
CA LEU A 739 6.23 36.95 36.05
C LEU A 739 6.90 36.19 37.20
N SER A 740 6.35 35.03 37.58
CA SER A 740 6.85 34.23 38.67
C SER A 740 8.13 33.43 38.41
N SER A 741 8.45 33.18 37.15
CA SER A 741 9.52 32.26 36.72
C SER A 741 10.88 32.92 36.54
N GLN A 742 10.95 34.25 36.47
CA GLN A 742 12.21 35.02 36.33
C GLN A 742 12.84 35.44 37.67
N LYS A 743 12.57 34.71 38.75
CA LYS A 743 13.05 35.05 40.09
C LYS A 743 14.59 35.08 40.12
N SER A 744 15.17 36.18 40.57
CA SER A 744 16.56 36.17 41.01
C SER A 744 16.62 35.66 42.44
N GLU A 745 17.42 34.63 42.74
CA GLU A 745 17.50 34.02 44.09
C GLU A 745 18.00 34.99 45.19
N ASN A 746 18.37 36.22 44.83
CA ASN A 746 19.10 37.16 45.69
C ASN A 746 18.29 38.39 46.17
N ILE A 747 17.00 38.53 45.83
CA ILE A 747 16.19 39.70 46.21
C ILE A 747 15.19 39.33 47.33
N SER A 748 15.13 40.20 48.36
CA SER A 748 14.17 40.09 49.47
C SER A 748 12.74 40.35 48.99
N PRO A 749 11.71 39.63 49.48
CA PRO A 749 10.30 39.90 49.16
C PRO A 749 9.87 41.36 49.38
N GLU A 750 10.48 42.03 50.38
CA GLU A 750 10.20 43.43 50.71
C GLU A 750 10.81 44.40 49.68
N GLU A 751 11.92 43.99 49.06
CA GLU A 751 12.61 44.75 48.02
C GLU A 751 11.90 44.60 46.66
N GLU A 752 11.40 43.40 46.34
CA GLU A 752 10.52 43.14 45.17
C GLU A 752 9.27 44.05 45.23
N TYR A 753 8.65 44.11 46.41
CA TYR A 753 7.50 44.97 46.67
C TYR A 753 7.82 46.47 46.45
N LYS A 754 8.99 46.92 46.93
CA LYS A 754 9.44 48.30 46.77
C LYS A 754 9.67 48.66 45.31
N ILE A 755 10.26 47.75 44.53
CA ILE A 755 10.47 47.90 43.09
C ILE A 755 9.13 48.04 42.36
N ALA A 756 8.13 47.21 42.69
CA ALA A 756 6.78 47.30 42.12
C ALA A 756 6.10 48.66 42.42
N CYS A 757 6.25 49.17 43.65
CA CYS A 757 5.71 50.48 44.04
C CYS A 757 6.41 51.63 43.31
N LEU A 758 7.74 51.60 43.22
CA LEU A 758 8.53 52.61 42.53
C LEU A 758 8.29 52.62 41.01
N LEU A 759 8.01 51.46 40.40
CA LEU A 759 7.62 51.38 38.99
C LEU A 759 6.33 52.16 38.72
N MET A 760 5.35 52.08 39.63
CA MET A 760 4.09 52.85 39.51
C MET A 760 4.35 54.36 39.59
N VAL A 761 5.21 54.78 40.52
CA VAL A 761 5.63 56.19 40.65
C VAL A 761 6.35 56.66 39.40
N PHE A 762 7.29 55.87 38.88
CA PHE A 762 8.06 56.17 37.68
C PHE A 762 7.16 56.41 36.46
N VAL A 763 6.15 55.55 36.25
CA VAL A 763 5.22 55.74 35.14
C VAL A 763 4.37 57.00 35.34
N ALA A 764 3.86 57.24 36.55
CA ALA A 764 3.02 58.39 36.85
C ALA A 764 3.72 59.73 36.57
N VAL A 765 5.01 59.86 36.94
CA VAL A 765 5.80 61.08 36.68
C VAL A 765 6.25 61.20 35.23
N SER A 766 6.30 60.08 34.48
CA SER A 766 6.70 60.07 33.07
C SER A 766 5.56 60.41 32.12
N LEU A 767 4.29 60.24 32.52
CA LEU A 767 3.11 60.49 31.67
C LEU A 767 3.06 61.89 31.03
N PRO A 768 3.36 63.00 31.73
CA PRO A 768 3.32 64.34 31.12
C PRO A 768 4.31 64.52 29.96
N THR A 769 5.39 63.75 29.90
CA THR A 769 6.35 63.79 28.78
C THR A 769 5.73 63.34 27.46
N LEU A 770 4.63 62.59 27.49
CA LEU A 770 3.91 62.18 26.28
C LEU A 770 3.14 63.34 25.63
N ALA A 771 2.80 64.39 26.38
CA ALA A 771 2.05 65.53 25.87
C ALA A 771 2.86 66.41 24.90
N SER A 772 4.20 66.33 24.94
CA SER A 772 5.07 67.04 24.00
C SER A 772 5.29 66.29 22.69
N ASN A 773 4.86 65.03 22.60
CA ASN A 773 5.03 64.21 21.40
C ASN A 773 3.85 64.44 20.43
N VAL A 774 4.15 64.87 19.21
CA VAL A 774 3.17 65.10 18.13
C VAL A 774 2.37 63.82 17.81
N MET A 775 2.98 62.64 17.99
CA MET A 775 2.32 61.34 17.78
C MET A 775 1.38 60.91 18.93
N SER A 776 1.28 61.70 20.00
CA SER A 776 0.31 61.52 21.09
C SER A 776 -1.01 62.27 20.83
N GLN A 777 -1.32 62.57 19.58
CA GLN A 777 -2.60 63.17 19.19
C GLN A 777 -3.71 62.12 19.21
N TYR A 778 -4.81 62.43 19.89
CA TYR A 778 -6.01 61.59 19.89
C TYR A 778 -6.73 61.71 18.54
N SER A 779 -7.02 60.59 17.89
CA SER A 779 -7.76 60.55 16.63
C SER A 779 -9.13 59.90 16.83
N PRO A 780 -10.24 60.60 16.53
CA PRO A 780 -11.58 60.02 16.59
C PRO A 780 -11.77 58.80 15.70
N ALA A 781 -11.06 58.71 14.58
CA ALA A 781 -11.11 57.55 13.67
C ALA A 781 -10.48 56.28 14.28
N ILE A 782 -9.60 56.44 15.26
CA ILE A 782 -8.87 55.35 15.94
C ILE A 782 -9.55 55.02 17.27
N GLU A 783 -10.27 55.98 17.87
CA GLU A 783 -10.64 56.00 19.29
C GLU A 783 -9.43 55.89 20.25
N ALA A 784 -8.22 56.17 19.76
CA ALA A 784 -6.98 56.14 20.53
C ALA A 784 -5.90 57.09 19.96
N PHE A 785 -4.71 57.06 20.57
CA PHE A 785 -3.53 57.83 20.18
C PHE A 785 -2.76 57.16 19.02
N LEU A 786 -2.17 57.97 18.13
CA LEU A 786 -1.43 57.51 16.94
C LEU A 786 -0.21 56.64 17.26
N ARG A 787 0.55 56.98 18.31
CA ARG A 787 1.46 56.03 18.95
C ARG A 787 0.66 55.25 19.99
N ALA A 788 0.81 53.93 19.98
CA ALA A 788 0.22 53.03 20.96
C ALA A 788 0.75 53.34 22.38
N SER A 789 0.23 54.40 23.02
CA SER A 789 0.14 54.46 24.46
C SER A 789 -0.96 53.48 24.87
N THR A 790 -0.66 52.19 24.73
CA THR A 790 -1.40 51.10 25.38
C THR A 790 -1.40 51.25 26.89
N LEU A 791 -0.84 52.32 27.46
CA LEU A 791 -1.06 52.80 28.82
C LEU A 791 -2.53 52.67 29.25
N GLN A 792 -3.51 52.97 28.39
CA GLN A 792 -4.92 52.83 28.80
C GLN A 792 -5.40 51.38 28.95
N ARG A 793 -4.76 50.37 28.31
CA ARG A 793 -5.05 48.95 28.57
C ARG A 793 -4.04 48.38 29.58
N GLY A 794 -2.75 48.66 29.48
CA GLY A 794 -1.70 48.27 30.44
C GLY A 794 -1.87 48.79 31.87
N TYR A 795 -2.57 49.93 32.09
CA TYR A 795 -3.02 50.36 33.43
C TYR A 795 -4.37 49.73 33.83
N TYR A 796 -5.27 49.46 32.88
CA TYR A 796 -6.63 48.94 33.17
C TYR A 796 -6.72 47.41 33.22
N THR A 797 -5.84 46.65 32.57
CA THR A 797 -5.53 45.26 32.93
C THR A 797 -4.71 45.32 34.21
N ARG A 798 -5.44 45.53 35.30
CA ARG A 798 -5.18 44.88 36.58
C ARG A 798 -3.89 45.23 37.32
N LYS A 799 -2.86 45.92 36.82
CA LYS A 799 -1.70 46.30 37.68
C LYS A 799 -2.15 47.11 38.91
N ALA A 800 -3.07 48.06 38.76
CA ALA A 800 -3.63 48.80 39.90
C ALA A 800 -4.62 47.99 40.77
N ARG A 801 -5.32 46.99 40.20
CA ARG A 801 -6.26 46.12 40.96
C ARG A 801 -5.59 44.92 41.62
N LEU A 802 -4.59 44.28 41.00
CA LEU A 802 -3.74 43.25 41.61
C LEU A 802 -3.01 43.84 42.80
N LEU A 803 -2.33 44.99 42.61
CA LEU A 803 -1.66 45.68 43.71
C LEU A 803 -2.69 46.12 44.77
N MET A 804 -3.87 46.65 44.44
CA MET A 804 -4.87 46.98 45.48
C MET A 804 -5.53 45.78 46.17
N TYR A 805 -5.80 44.67 45.48
CA TYR A 805 -6.48 43.50 46.07
C TYR A 805 -5.52 42.61 46.87
N TYR A 806 -4.25 42.49 46.46
CA TYR A 806 -3.24 41.78 47.24
C TYR A 806 -3.07 42.41 48.63
N PHE A 807 -3.03 43.74 48.67
CA PHE A 807 -2.92 44.52 49.89
C PHE A 807 -4.15 44.44 50.79
N LEU A 808 -5.35 44.35 50.22
CA LEU A 808 -6.58 44.19 51.01
C LEU A 808 -6.67 42.80 51.66
N VAL A 809 -6.06 41.77 51.07
CA VAL A 809 -6.08 40.40 51.60
C VAL A 809 -5.00 40.20 52.67
N GLU A 810 -3.78 40.71 52.49
CA GLU A 810 -2.72 40.61 53.51
C GLU A 810 -2.98 41.44 54.78
N ILE A 811 -3.68 42.58 54.67
CA ILE A 811 -4.10 43.37 55.85
C ILE A 811 -5.18 42.64 56.67
N THR A 812 -5.93 41.71 56.07
CA THR A 812 -6.97 40.93 56.77
C THR A 812 -6.48 39.62 57.39
N THR A 813 -5.20 39.26 57.23
CA THR A 813 -4.62 38.01 57.78
C THR A 813 -3.67 38.22 58.97
N PHE A 814 -3.75 39.36 59.66
CA PHE A 814 -3.22 39.47 61.02
C PHE A 814 -4.33 39.07 62.03
N PRO A 815 -4.10 38.09 62.92
CA PRO A 815 -5.07 37.73 63.94
C PRO A 815 -5.21 38.89 64.96
N PRO A 816 -6.42 39.13 65.50
CA PRO A 816 -6.62 40.17 66.50
C PRO A 816 -6.25 39.62 67.87
N THR A 817 -5.03 39.87 68.34
CA THR A 817 -4.73 39.74 69.77
C THR A 817 -3.75 40.81 70.25
N GLU A 818 -4.23 41.54 71.26
CA GLU A 818 -3.54 42.37 72.24
C GLU A 818 -3.22 43.84 71.88
N GLU A 819 -4.06 44.71 72.46
CA GLU A 819 -3.77 46.08 72.80
C GLU A 819 -2.49 46.18 73.66
N ALA A 820 -1.51 46.96 73.20
CA ALA A 820 -0.51 47.58 74.08
C ALA A 820 -0.01 48.91 73.47
N VAL A 821 -0.61 49.98 73.97
CA VAL A 821 -0.08 51.34 74.22
C VAL A 821 1.39 51.58 73.83
N LEU A 822 1.67 52.56 72.96
CA LEU A 822 2.50 53.75 73.26
C LEU A 822 2.74 54.61 71.99
N GLY A 823 2.56 55.92 72.15
CA GLY A 823 3.39 56.93 71.47
C GLY A 823 2.90 57.45 70.12
N GLY A 824 2.23 58.61 70.15
CA GLY A 824 1.77 59.29 68.93
C GLY A 824 2.88 59.87 68.06
N GLN A 825 2.66 59.77 66.75
CA GLN A 825 2.98 60.75 65.72
C GLN A 825 2.19 60.33 64.46
N ASN A 826 1.87 61.27 63.57
CA ASN A 826 1.16 61.10 62.29
C ASN A 826 -0.38 61.17 62.30
N LYS A 827 -0.90 62.26 62.87
CA LYS A 827 -2.29 62.69 62.63
C LYS A 827 -2.48 63.32 61.22
N GLU A 828 -1.41 63.76 60.56
CA GLU A 828 -1.45 64.36 59.21
C GLU A 828 -1.54 63.33 58.07
N GLU A 829 -1.02 62.10 58.24
CA GLU A 829 -1.13 61.04 57.23
C GLU A 829 -2.56 60.45 57.14
N LEU A 830 -3.28 60.43 58.26
CA LEU A 830 -4.66 59.92 58.31
C LEU A 830 -5.66 60.87 57.63
N ASP A 831 -5.39 62.19 57.66
CA ASP A 831 -6.23 63.20 57.03
C ASP A 831 -6.03 63.26 55.50
N GLY A 832 -4.81 62.98 55.02
CA GLY A 832 -4.54 62.77 53.59
C GLY A 832 -5.28 61.54 53.02
N TYR A 833 -5.36 60.46 53.79
CA TYR A 833 -6.11 59.25 53.43
C TYR A 833 -7.62 59.47 53.33
N ARG A 834 -8.21 60.30 54.22
CA ARG A 834 -9.64 60.64 54.17
C ARG A 834 -9.96 61.59 53.01
N ALA A 835 -9.07 62.52 52.66
CA ALA A 835 -9.25 63.40 51.50
C ALA A 835 -9.24 62.61 50.17
N PHE A 836 -8.35 61.61 50.04
CA PHE A 836 -8.26 60.76 48.85
C PHE A 836 -9.49 59.84 48.70
N HIS A 837 -9.98 59.27 49.80
CA HIS A 837 -11.19 58.45 49.81
C HIS A 837 -12.46 59.25 49.48
N SER A 838 -12.51 60.54 49.87
CA SER A 838 -13.62 61.45 49.57
C SER A 838 -13.67 61.86 48.09
N LEU A 839 -12.50 62.10 47.47
CA LEU A 839 -12.36 62.37 46.04
C LEU A 839 -12.77 61.15 45.18
N PHE A 840 -12.49 59.94 45.67
CA PHE A 840 -12.86 58.69 45.00
C PHE A 840 -14.37 58.43 45.04
N GLN A 841 -15.05 58.76 46.16
CA GLN A 841 -16.51 58.67 46.23
C GLN A 841 -17.24 59.76 45.43
N TRP A 842 -16.67 60.96 45.30
CA TRP A 842 -17.27 62.04 44.51
C TRP A 842 -17.28 61.72 43.01
N ARG A 843 -16.26 61.02 42.49
CA ARG A 843 -16.19 60.60 41.08
C ARG A 843 -17.11 59.42 40.75
N ARG A 844 -17.30 58.49 41.71
CA ARG A 844 -18.18 57.32 41.59
C ARG A 844 -19.66 57.68 41.38
N LYS A 845 -20.11 58.84 41.89
CA LYS A 845 -21.47 59.36 41.69
C LYS A 845 -21.69 60.01 40.31
N ARG A 846 -20.63 60.37 39.57
CA ARG A 846 -20.75 60.99 38.23
C ARG A 846 -20.72 59.96 37.10
N GLU A 847 -19.94 58.88 37.23
CA GLU A 847 -19.86 57.83 36.21
C GLU A 847 -21.10 56.91 36.16
N TYR A 848 -21.81 56.74 37.27
CA TYR A 848 -23.09 56.00 37.28
C TYR A 848 -24.28 56.80 36.73
N ALA A 849 -24.17 58.13 36.61
CA ALA A 849 -25.25 58.98 36.15
C ALA A 849 -25.27 59.18 34.61
N SER A 850 -24.21 58.79 33.88
CA SER A 850 -24.16 59.01 32.41
C SER A 850 -24.38 57.75 31.55
N ASN A 851 -24.60 56.58 32.15
CA ASN A 851 -24.72 55.31 31.41
C ASN A 851 -26.10 54.62 31.55
N CYS A 852 -27.14 55.33 32.00
CA CYS A 852 -28.50 54.78 32.08
C CYS A 852 -29.47 55.27 31.01
N ASP A 853 -29.07 56.12 30.07
CA ASP A 853 -29.93 56.48 28.94
C ASP A 853 -29.29 56.07 27.61
N SER A 854 -29.77 54.96 27.07
CA SER A 854 -29.66 54.41 25.69
C SER A 854 -29.01 53.03 25.59
N PHE A 855 -29.79 52.00 25.93
CA PHE A 855 -29.74 50.72 25.25
C PHE A 855 -31.16 50.18 25.06
N TYR A 856 -31.71 50.48 23.89
CA TYR A 856 -32.39 49.52 23.01
C TYR A 856 -31.56 49.42 21.73
#